data_AF-A0AAE9YT41-F1
#
_entry.id   AF-A0AAE9YT41-F1
#
_cell.length_a   1.000
_cell.length_b   1.000
_cell.length_c   1.000
_cell.angle_alpha   90.00
_cell.angle_beta   90.00
_cell.angle_gamma   90.00
#
_symmetry.space_group_name_H-M   'P 1'
#
loop_
_entity.id
_entity.type
_entity.pdbx_description
1 polymer ?
#
loop_
_entity_poly.entity_id
_entity_poly.type
_entity_poly.pdbx_seq_one_letter_code
_entity_poly.pdbx_strand_id
1 'polypeptide(L)'
;MDNRAFDHVLIIMFENQYRGYVLQNPYMANLAQQGIELTNSFGVMHPSQTNYISSIAGELCDVSDDDAPSPLLKQQTIVDLIEASPRQLRWKAYMDSYIADNNPWQPENFTPTDHYPYVIKHNPFSSFENIVTNKQRWQQIDNEAGFWRDLLNDNLPEYAWFTPNMWNDGHYLAGTTDDTCNGERAPVLVDQQASWLKSFFAGLNFPGPHSKLPPNTLVVVTYDEADFEAFFDKGKKYTYDGPNQVYTVLLGDNIRPGKEHQGYNHYSLLKTIEKNFNLGSLNKNDRDANYFQFLWGKSFAWQPPRESGLSKVKQFDACSFNKQLLFVALEHNNQLTYRLMCGDMCGEETNLARVQALPLADNVGQAFALAANDQQALLVYGDTDGLLKVLSYDLATDWRSVATPAPEADNKQTQIRQLDLVALPDNAGFLLVYQTRAGSLFGSRFSGAPENAWQAPEKLCHIINTPIALGSVPVPVTVNSNISAPFKLARLGASILLVYSLPHSNHLSCLSYNTAEFNKVKVKTSAYSGPYDDYTVNAWSASSFTLNVFGETPPAASQLITPEQEPEPTEQGLVANGQFALQTLDGVIHLLHNAGDNPQLLSSTFSIGGTLTPGLPVSYQPDAPGKENTSDGYGTLFEAGWSQVEPVRHIIRDQDSPIAMANFNDQLWLFYQGQGQESINICRGGYHHKAEQADT
;
A
#
# COMPACT_ATOMS: atom_id res chain seq x y z
N MET A 1 26.22 -7.51 15.26
CA MET A 1 25.22 -7.62 16.33
C MET A 1 23.86 -7.65 15.66
N ASP A 2 22.99 -8.55 16.11
CA ASP A 2 21.66 -8.74 15.55
C ASP A 2 20.77 -7.54 15.91
N ASN A 3 20.42 -6.69 14.94
CA ASN A 3 19.59 -5.52 15.20
C ASN A 3 18.09 -5.88 15.16
N ARG A 4 17.69 -6.88 15.96
CA ARG A 4 16.29 -7.32 16.11
C ARG A 4 15.55 -6.38 17.07
N ALA A 5 14.30 -6.09 16.77
CA ALA A 5 13.42 -5.33 17.66
C ALA A 5 12.69 -6.23 18.67
N PHE A 6 12.48 -7.51 18.34
CA PHE A 6 11.87 -8.51 19.21
C PHE A 6 12.50 -9.90 18.99
N ASP A 7 12.45 -10.75 20.00
CA ASP A 7 12.97 -12.13 19.94
C ASP A 7 11.86 -13.15 19.62
N HIS A 8 10.62 -12.84 20.00
CA HIS A 8 9.42 -13.62 19.70
C HIS A 8 8.31 -12.71 19.18
N VAL A 9 7.42 -13.25 18.33
CA VAL A 9 6.16 -12.61 17.96
C VAL A 9 4.99 -13.54 18.27
N LEU A 10 3.97 -13.02 18.93
CA LEU A 10 2.67 -13.66 19.13
C LEU A 10 1.60 -12.84 18.40
N ILE A 11 1.07 -13.39 17.32
CA ILE A 11 -0.01 -12.77 16.54
C ILE A 11 -1.32 -13.38 17.03
N ILE A 12 -2.26 -12.54 17.44
CA ILE A 12 -3.64 -12.92 17.78
C ILE A 12 -4.53 -12.26 16.74
N MET A 13 -5.13 -13.08 15.88
CA MET A 13 -6.02 -12.61 14.81
C MET A 13 -7.46 -12.95 15.16
N PHE A 14 -8.27 -11.92 15.36
CA PHE A 14 -9.73 -12.00 15.54
C PHE A 14 -10.46 -11.97 14.19
N GLU A 15 -11.75 -12.28 14.21
CA GLU A 15 -12.67 -12.14 13.09
C GLU A 15 -13.62 -10.95 13.33
N ASN A 16 -14.21 -10.52 12.22
CA ASN A 16 -14.09 -9.16 11.73
C ASN A 16 -14.71 -8.08 12.63
N GLN A 17 -14.04 -6.93 12.68
CA GLN A 17 -14.61 -5.76 13.35
C GLN A 17 -14.01 -4.44 12.88
N TYR A 18 -14.87 -3.45 12.67
CA TYR A 18 -14.44 -2.08 12.37
C TYR A 18 -13.70 -1.48 13.56
N ARG A 19 -12.53 -0.87 13.29
CA ARG A 19 -11.68 -0.24 14.33
C ARG A 19 -12.46 0.65 15.30
N GLY A 20 -13.34 1.51 14.78
CA GLY A 20 -14.11 2.45 15.60
C GLY A 20 -15.05 1.77 16.61
N TYR A 21 -15.58 0.59 16.28
CA TYR A 21 -16.43 -0.18 17.18
C TYR A 21 -15.62 -0.87 18.27
N VAL A 22 -14.46 -1.41 17.90
CA VAL A 22 -13.53 -2.02 18.87
C VAL A 22 -13.11 -1.02 19.94
N LEU A 23 -12.79 0.22 19.53
CA LEU A 23 -12.33 1.27 20.44
C LEU A 23 -13.39 1.80 21.42
N GLN A 24 -14.68 1.53 21.20
CA GLN A 24 -15.73 1.87 22.16
C GLN A 24 -15.70 0.97 23.39
N ASN A 25 -15.13 -0.25 23.26
CA ASN A 25 -14.95 -1.11 24.41
C ASN A 25 -13.80 -0.58 25.30
N PRO A 26 -14.06 -0.30 26.60
CA PRO A 26 -13.06 0.31 27.48
C PRO A 26 -11.77 -0.51 27.66
N TYR A 27 -11.85 -1.83 27.58
CA TYR A 27 -10.67 -2.69 27.69
C TYR A 27 -9.80 -2.60 26.44
N MET A 28 -10.40 -2.65 25.24
CA MET A 28 -9.68 -2.51 23.98
C MET A 28 -9.05 -1.12 23.82
N ALA A 29 -9.78 -0.06 24.20
CA ALA A 29 -9.23 1.30 24.26
C ALA A 29 -8.06 1.41 25.23
N ASN A 30 -8.15 0.75 26.39
CA ASN A 30 -7.06 0.72 27.37
C ASN A 30 -5.85 -0.09 26.90
N LEU A 31 -6.03 -1.14 26.09
CA LEU A 31 -4.92 -1.84 25.44
C LEU A 31 -4.21 -0.93 24.43
N ALA A 32 -4.96 -0.20 23.59
CA ALA A 32 -4.39 0.77 22.66
C ALA A 32 -3.52 1.82 23.37
N GLN A 33 -3.96 2.30 24.54
CA GLN A 33 -3.20 3.24 25.36
C GLN A 33 -1.95 2.63 26.04
N GLN A 34 -1.87 1.30 26.19
CA GLN A 34 -0.73 0.60 26.77
C GLN A 34 0.29 0.14 25.72
N GLY A 35 -0.07 0.19 24.43
CA GLY A 35 0.75 -0.24 23.31
C GLY A 35 0.92 0.83 22.25
N ILE A 36 1.34 0.43 21.06
CA ILE A 36 1.29 1.26 19.87
C ILE A 36 0.05 0.89 19.08
N GLU A 37 -0.88 1.83 18.95
CA GLU A 37 -2.05 1.69 18.08
C GLU A 37 -1.67 2.05 16.64
N LEU A 38 -1.94 1.16 15.68
CA LEU A 38 -1.83 1.47 14.26
C LEU A 38 -3.17 2.05 13.79
N THR A 39 -3.27 3.37 13.71
CA THR A 39 -4.55 4.05 13.45
C THR A 39 -5.00 3.93 12.00
N ASN A 40 -4.11 3.50 11.10
CA ASN A 40 -4.36 3.39 9.66
C ASN A 40 -4.00 1.98 9.18
N SER A 41 -4.55 0.96 9.87
CA SER A 41 -4.37 -0.46 9.57
C SER A 41 -5.58 -1.03 8.85
N PHE A 42 -5.37 -1.84 7.81
CA PHE A 42 -6.46 -2.40 6.99
C PHE A 42 -6.33 -3.91 6.78
N GLY A 43 -7.47 -4.56 6.60
CA GLY A 43 -7.54 -5.84 5.90
C GLY A 43 -7.08 -5.67 4.45
N VAL A 44 -6.74 -6.77 3.78
CA VAL A 44 -6.33 -6.74 2.36
C VAL A 44 -7.50 -6.97 1.41
N MET A 45 -8.57 -7.60 1.91
CA MET A 45 -9.71 -8.07 1.12
C MET A 45 -10.90 -8.35 2.05
N HIS A 46 -12.07 -8.66 1.49
CA HIS A 46 -13.08 -9.50 2.13
C HIS A 46 -13.18 -10.80 1.32
N PRO A 47 -13.61 -11.96 1.82
CA PRO A 47 -13.88 -12.30 3.21
C PRO A 47 -12.62 -12.80 3.93
N SER A 48 -12.82 -13.19 5.20
CA SER A 48 -11.84 -13.63 6.18
C SER A 48 -10.73 -14.51 5.63
N GLN A 49 -11.05 -15.61 4.94
CA GLN A 49 -10.05 -16.59 4.53
C GLN A 49 -8.90 -15.98 3.71
N THR A 50 -9.22 -15.00 2.87
CA THR A 50 -8.23 -14.30 2.04
C THR A 50 -7.24 -13.51 2.89
N ASN A 51 -7.70 -12.88 3.98
CA ASN A 51 -6.85 -12.15 4.93
C ASN A 51 -5.94 -13.08 5.72
N TYR A 52 -6.45 -14.22 6.18
CA TYR A 52 -5.63 -15.25 6.84
C TYR A 52 -4.53 -15.77 5.90
N ILE A 53 -4.87 -16.13 4.65
CA ILE A 53 -3.92 -16.63 3.65
C ILE A 53 -2.85 -15.58 3.34
N SER A 54 -3.28 -14.35 3.04
CA SER A 54 -2.40 -13.26 2.64
C SER A 54 -1.43 -12.83 3.74
N SER A 55 -1.82 -12.97 5.01
CA SER A 55 -0.98 -12.69 6.18
C SER A 55 0.26 -13.59 6.27
N ILE A 56 0.22 -14.79 5.68
CA ILE A 56 1.36 -15.72 5.71
C ILE A 56 2.00 -15.94 4.33
N ALA A 57 1.32 -15.60 3.23
CA ALA A 57 1.81 -15.79 1.86
C ALA A 57 2.25 -14.51 1.15
N GLY A 58 1.88 -13.33 1.66
CA GLY A 58 2.22 -12.05 1.01
C GLY A 58 1.45 -11.76 -0.28
N GLU A 59 0.45 -12.56 -0.62
CA GLU A 59 -0.40 -12.42 -1.82
C GLU A 59 -1.81 -12.99 -1.55
N LEU A 60 -2.77 -12.74 -2.46
CA LEU A 60 -4.15 -13.24 -2.33
C LEU A 60 -4.29 -14.71 -2.76
N CYS A 61 -3.31 -15.26 -3.47
CA CYS A 61 -3.34 -16.63 -4.01
C CYS A 61 -4.54 -16.95 -4.93
N ASP A 62 -5.15 -15.93 -5.56
CA ASP A 62 -6.40 -16.07 -6.34
C ASP A 62 -7.57 -16.64 -5.52
N VAL A 63 -7.57 -16.40 -4.20
CA VAL A 63 -8.67 -16.75 -3.28
C VAL A 63 -9.49 -15.49 -3.03
N SER A 64 -10.80 -15.59 -3.20
CA SER A 64 -11.75 -14.45 -3.09
C SER A 64 -13.01 -14.82 -2.32
N ASP A 65 -12.98 -15.86 -1.52
CA ASP A 65 -14.12 -16.39 -0.79
C ASP A 65 -13.62 -17.25 0.38
N ASP A 66 -14.57 -17.73 1.18
CA ASP A 66 -14.32 -18.57 2.36
C ASP A 66 -14.37 -20.07 2.06
N ASP A 67 -14.42 -20.48 0.78
CA ASP A 67 -14.33 -21.89 0.41
C ASP A 67 -12.87 -22.38 0.51
N ALA A 68 -12.65 -23.45 1.27
CA ALA A 68 -11.33 -24.10 1.36
C ALA A 68 -10.71 -24.33 -0.04
N PRO A 69 -9.50 -23.81 -0.31
CA PRO A 69 -8.90 -23.91 -1.64
C PRO A 69 -8.78 -25.35 -2.15
N SER A 70 -9.29 -25.59 -3.35
CA SER A 70 -9.22 -26.88 -4.04
C SER A 70 -8.83 -26.67 -5.51
N PRO A 71 -7.62 -27.10 -5.93
CA PRO A 71 -6.59 -27.79 -5.14
C PRO A 71 -5.96 -26.90 -4.06
N LEU A 72 -5.21 -27.51 -3.13
CA LEU A 72 -4.38 -26.80 -2.16
C LEU A 72 -3.41 -25.83 -2.85
N LEU A 73 -3.14 -24.71 -2.16
CA LEU A 73 -2.28 -23.65 -2.62
C LEU A 73 -0.82 -24.12 -2.66
N LYS A 74 -0.09 -23.71 -3.71
CA LYS A 74 1.30 -24.11 -3.97
C LYS A 74 2.32 -23.02 -3.66
N GLN A 75 1.82 -21.85 -3.31
CA GLN A 75 2.60 -20.69 -2.95
C GLN A 75 3.42 -20.97 -1.68
N GLN A 76 4.58 -20.32 -1.59
CA GLN A 76 5.39 -20.35 -0.37
C GLN A 76 4.76 -19.46 0.70
N THR A 77 5.04 -19.77 1.96
CA THR A 77 4.59 -18.99 3.11
C THR A 77 5.76 -18.61 4.00
N ILE A 78 5.52 -17.79 5.01
CA ILE A 78 6.51 -17.45 6.03
C ILE A 78 7.12 -18.69 6.70
N VAL A 79 6.41 -19.82 6.74
CA VAL A 79 6.93 -21.11 7.24
C VAL A 79 8.17 -21.55 6.46
N ASP A 80 8.13 -21.41 5.13
CA ASP A 80 9.26 -21.77 4.27
C ASP A 80 10.48 -20.89 4.56
N LEU A 81 10.27 -19.59 4.81
CA LEU A 81 11.35 -18.66 5.15
C LEU A 81 11.92 -18.92 6.55
N ILE A 82 11.05 -19.23 7.52
CA ILE A 82 11.45 -19.56 8.90
C ILE A 82 12.31 -20.83 8.91
N GLU A 83 11.86 -21.89 8.25
CA GLU A 83 12.58 -23.17 8.20
C GLU A 83 13.87 -23.10 7.37
N ALA A 84 13.92 -22.25 6.34
CA ALA A 84 15.14 -21.98 5.58
C ALA A 84 16.14 -21.09 6.34
N SER A 85 15.73 -20.47 7.45
CA SER A 85 16.60 -19.57 8.21
C SER A 85 17.80 -20.31 8.78
N PRO A 86 19.03 -19.77 8.64
CA PRO A 86 20.23 -20.37 9.23
C PRO A 86 20.21 -20.37 10.77
N ARG A 87 19.25 -19.67 11.38
CA ARG A 87 19.09 -19.55 12.84
C ARG A 87 18.24 -20.65 13.45
N GLN A 88 17.66 -21.54 12.63
CA GLN A 88 16.79 -22.63 13.10
C GLN A 88 15.62 -22.11 13.96
N LEU A 89 14.99 -21.02 13.49
CA LEU A 89 13.83 -20.43 14.14
C LEU A 89 12.66 -21.42 14.10
N ARG A 90 11.82 -21.38 15.12
CA ARG A 90 10.65 -22.23 15.27
C ARG A 90 9.39 -21.43 14.98
N TRP A 91 8.41 -22.11 14.42
CA TRP A 91 7.07 -21.58 14.23
C TRP A 91 6.06 -22.54 14.84
N LYS A 92 4.94 -22.01 15.31
CA LYS A 92 3.78 -22.81 15.71
C LYS A 92 2.49 -22.02 15.57
N ALA A 93 1.41 -22.71 15.25
CA ALA A 93 0.08 -22.13 15.15
C ALA A 93 -0.86 -22.79 16.16
N TYR A 94 -1.58 -21.98 16.92
CA TYR A 94 -2.50 -22.40 17.95
C TYR A 94 -3.90 -21.95 17.56
N MET A 95 -4.77 -22.91 17.30
CA MET A 95 -6.14 -22.68 16.90
C MET A 95 -7.04 -23.08 18.06
N ASP A 96 -7.71 -22.12 18.68
CA ASP A 96 -8.59 -22.40 19.83
C ASP A 96 -9.64 -23.45 19.45
N SER A 97 -9.82 -24.45 20.32
CA SER A 97 -10.74 -25.56 20.16
C SER A 97 -10.43 -26.51 18.99
N TYR A 98 -9.24 -26.40 18.38
CA TYR A 98 -8.73 -27.41 17.48
C TYR A 98 -8.47 -28.72 18.24
N ILE A 99 -8.81 -29.84 17.61
CA ILE A 99 -8.59 -31.18 18.15
C ILE A 99 -7.82 -31.97 17.10
N ALA A 100 -6.53 -32.23 17.38
CA ALA A 100 -5.66 -32.96 16.45
C ALA A 100 -6.21 -34.35 16.08
N ASP A 101 -6.90 -35.03 17.00
CA ASP A 101 -7.52 -36.35 16.76
C ASP A 101 -8.71 -36.30 15.79
N ASN A 102 -9.34 -35.12 15.60
CA ASN A 102 -10.37 -34.92 14.58
C ASN A 102 -9.75 -34.64 13.19
N ASN A 103 -8.47 -34.30 13.15
CA ASN A 103 -7.69 -34.06 11.93
C ASN A 103 -6.40 -34.91 11.92
N PRO A 104 -6.50 -36.25 12.04
CA PRO A 104 -5.32 -37.10 12.12
C PRO A 104 -4.64 -37.12 10.76
N TRP A 105 -3.40 -36.60 10.70
CA TRP A 105 -2.65 -36.52 9.45
C TRP A 105 -2.54 -37.89 8.77
N GLN A 106 -2.74 -37.92 7.45
CA GLN A 106 -2.59 -39.10 6.61
C GLN A 106 -1.60 -38.83 5.47
N PRO A 107 -0.80 -39.83 5.05
CA PRO A 107 0.21 -39.64 4.00
C PRO A 107 -0.37 -39.36 2.62
N GLU A 108 -1.61 -39.77 2.35
CA GLU A 108 -2.30 -39.57 1.08
C GLU A 108 -3.74 -39.13 1.35
N ASN A 109 -4.28 -38.23 0.52
CA ASN A 109 -5.66 -37.75 0.57
C ASN A 109 -6.08 -37.17 1.94
N PHE A 110 -5.13 -36.60 2.69
CA PHE A 110 -5.45 -35.88 3.91
C PHE A 110 -6.13 -34.55 3.58
N THR A 111 -7.39 -34.44 3.98
CA THR A 111 -8.18 -33.22 3.86
C THR A 111 -8.56 -32.79 5.28
N PRO A 112 -8.02 -31.67 5.78
CA PRO A 112 -8.47 -31.12 7.04
C PRO A 112 -9.98 -30.83 6.99
N THR A 113 -10.67 -31.03 8.11
CA THR A 113 -12.09 -30.71 8.28
C THR A 113 -12.33 -29.81 9.50
N ASP A 114 -13.43 -29.06 9.44
CA ASP A 114 -13.93 -28.27 10.56
C ASP A 114 -14.30 -29.15 11.76
N HIS A 115 -14.21 -28.55 12.94
CA HIS A 115 -14.78 -29.11 14.16
C HIS A 115 -15.24 -27.96 15.04
N TYR A 116 -16.51 -27.59 14.90
CA TYR A 116 -17.07 -26.42 15.55
C TYR A 116 -16.78 -26.41 17.07
N PRO A 117 -16.32 -25.29 17.65
CA PRO A 117 -16.23 -23.94 17.07
C PRO A 117 -14.95 -23.64 16.26
N TYR A 118 -14.06 -24.60 16.04
CA TYR A 118 -12.92 -24.46 15.13
C TYR A 118 -13.37 -24.58 13.67
N VAL A 119 -12.94 -23.62 12.85
CA VAL A 119 -13.15 -23.60 11.39
C VAL A 119 -11.84 -23.43 10.64
N ILE A 120 -11.73 -24.10 9.50
CA ILE A 120 -10.54 -24.15 8.65
C ILE A 120 -10.24 -22.80 7.99
N LYS A 121 -11.27 -22.03 7.66
CA LYS A 121 -11.09 -20.71 7.03
C LYS A 121 -10.24 -19.74 7.85
N HIS A 122 -10.19 -19.90 9.18
CA HIS A 122 -9.35 -19.08 10.09
C HIS A 122 -8.00 -19.74 10.42
N ASN A 123 -7.68 -20.87 9.79
CA ASN A 123 -6.39 -21.53 9.86
C ASN A 123 -5.67 -21.44 8.50
N PRO A 124 -4.83 -20.42 8.27
CA PRO A 124 -4.23 -20.22 6.96
C PRO A 124 -3.29 -21.34 6.56
N PHE A 125 -2.67 -22.02 7.53
CA PHE A 125 -1.74 -23.13 7.30
C PHE A 125 -2.41 -24.35 6.65
N SER A 126 -3.74 -24.46 6.79
CA SER A 126 -4.52 -25.56 6.21
C SER A 126 -4.79 -25.43 4.71
N SER A 127 -4.52 -24.26 4.12
CA SER A 127 -4.74 -24.00 2.70
C SER A 127 -3.56 -24.41 1.80
N PHE A 128 -2.37 -24.68 2.36
CA PHE A 128 -1.15 -24.86 1.59
C PHE A 128 -0.68 -26.32 1.49
N GLU A 129 -0.39 -26.75 0.27
CA GLU A 129 0.02 -28.12 -0.09
C GLU A 129 1.27 -28.55 0.70
N ASN A 130 2.27 -27.67 0.82
CA ASN A 130 3.53 -27.97 1.49
C ASN A 130 3.42 -28.12 3.00
N ILE A 131 2.30 -27.68 3.62
CA ILE A 131 2.02 -27.87 5.04
C ILE A 131 1.14 -29.11 5.23
N VAL A 132 0.02 -29.20 4.49
CA VAL A 132 -0.95 -30.30 4.63
C VAL A 132 -0.32 -31.66 4.28
N THR A 133 0.52 -31.72 3.25
CA THR A 133 1.17 -32.97 2.83
C THR A 133 2.42 -33.32 3.65
N ASN A 134 2.88 -32.42 4.52
CA ASN A 134 4.06 -32.64 5.36
C ASN A 134 3.65 -32.85 6.82
N LYS A 135 3.77 -34.10 7.29
CA LYS A 135 3.44 -34.48 8.67
C LYS A 135 4.10 -33.59 9.73
N GLN A 136 5.37 -33.23 9.56
CA GLN A 136 6.11 -32.45 10.56
C GLN A 136 5.59 -31.01 10.66
N ARG A 137 5.21 -30.41 9.53
CA ARG A 137 4.60 -29.08 9.47
C ARG A 137 3.16 -29.10 9.99
N TRP A 138 2.35 -30.08 9.58
CA TRP A 138 0.99 -30.24 10.10
C TRP A 138 0.97 -30.40 11.63
N GLN A 139 1.95 -31.13 12.19
CA GLN A 139 2.09 -31.29 13.65
C GLN A 139 2.50 -30.00 14.41
N GLN A 140 2.81 -28.89 13.70
CA GLN A 140 2.97 -27.57 14.33
C GLN A 140 1.64 -26.83 14.50
N ILE A 141 0.51 -27.38 14.02
CA ILE A 141 -0.82 -26.84 14.30
C ILE A 141 -1.35 -27.54 15.55
N ASP A 142 -1.61 -26.77 16.59
CA ASP A 142 -2.04 -27.24 17.90
C ASP A 142 -3.19 -26.36 18.40
N ASN A 143 -3.60 -26.52 19.66
CA ASN A 143 -4.67 -25.74 20.26
C ASN A 143 -4.19 -24.89 21.44
N GLU A 144 -5.14 -24.27 22.14
CA GLU A 144 -4.87 -23.43 23.30
C GLU A 144 -4.16 -24.18 24.45
N ALA A 145 -4.45 -25.47 24.66
CA ALA A 145 -3.72 -26.28 25.63
C ALA A 145 -2.26 -26.51 25.20
N GLY A 146 -2.03 -26.66 23.89
CA GLY A 146 -0.70 -26.65 23.29
C GLY A 146 0.06 -25.36 23.55
N PHE A 147 -0.60 -24.20 23.37
CA PHE A 147 -0.02 -22.89 23.68
C PHE A 147 0.43 -22.78 25.14
N TRP A 148 -0.46 -23.11 26.08
CA TRP A 148 -0.11 -23.06 27.50
C TRP A 148 0.99 -24.06 27.87
N ARG A 149 0.99 -25.26 27.29
CA ARG A 149 2.05 -26.24 27.49
C ARG A 149 3.40 -25.69 27.01
N ASP A 150 3.44 -25.10 25.83
CA ASP A 150 4.70 -24.63 25.25
C ASP A 150 5.20 -23.39 26.01
N LEU A 151 4.30 -22.48 26.41
CA LEU A 151 4.62 -21.34 27.28
C LEU A 151 5.17 -21.76 28.65
N LEU A 152 4.50 -22.67 29.34
CA LEU A 152 4.87 -23.09 30.71
C LEU A 152 6.14 -23.94 30.77
N ASN A 153 6.60 -24.47 29.63
CA ASN A 153 7.82 -25.26 29.52
C ASN A 153 8.95 -24.49 28.82
N ASP A 154 8.89 -23.16 28.77
CA ASP A 154 9.89 -22.29 28.13
C ASP A 154 10.15 -22.64 26.65
N ASN A 155 9.13 -23.12 25.95
CA ASN A 155 9.18 -23.64 24.59
C ASN A 155 8.36 -22.83 23.58
N LEU A 156 7.84 -21.65 23.94
CA LEU A 156 7.15 -20.78 22.99
C LEU A 156 8.05 -20.50 21.76
N PRO A 157 7.56 -20.68 20.52
CA PRO A 157 8.37 -20.47 19.31
C PRO A 157 8.65 -18.99 19.06
N GLU A 158 9.65 -18.70 18.23
CA GLU A 158 9.98 -17.32 17.83
C GLU A 158 8.87 -16.70 16.95
N TYR A 159 8.15 -17.53 16.19
CA TYR A 159 6.90 -17.15 15.51
C TYR A 159 5.72 -17.96 16.06
N ALA A 160 4.82 -17.31 16.80
CA ALA A 160 3.60 -17.88 17.32
C ALA A 160 2.38 -17.21 16.67
N TRP A 161 1.50 -18.02 16.08
CA TRP A 161 0.20 -17.59 15.59
C TRP A 161 -0.90 -18.13 16.51
N PHE A 162 -1.88 -17.31 16.87
CA PHE A 162 -3.04 -17.71 17.65
C PHE A 162 -4.32 -17.20 16.99
N THR A 163 -5.25 -18.10 16.67
CA THR A 163 -6.61 -17.74 16.25
C THR A 163 -7.60 -18.20 17.32
N PRO A 164 -8.40 -17.30 17.92
CA PRO A 164 -9.56 -17.68 18.72
C PRO A 164 -10.59 -18.44 17.85
N ASN A 165 -11.48 -19.20 18.47
CA ASN A 165 -12.51 -19.96 17.75
C ASN A 165 -13.71 -19.06 17.39
N MET A 166 -14.69 -19.58 16.62
CA MET A 166 -15.87 -18.83 16.16
C MET A 166 -16.73 -18.15 17.24
N TRP A 167 -16.56 -18.52 18.52
CA TRP A 167 -17.24 -17.86 19.65
C TRP A 167 -16.36 -16.80 20.31
N ASN A 168 -15.04 -16.87 20.14
CA ASN A 168 -14.09 -15.99 20.81
C ASN A 168 -13.48 -14.98 19.85
N ASP A 169 -13.52 -15.24 18.54
CA ASP A 169 -12.93 -14.43 17.48
C ASP A 169 -13.79 -13.22 17.10
N GLY A 170 -15.10 -13.27 17.34
CA GLY A 170 -16.01 -12.18 17.00
C GLY A 170 -17.10 -12.55 16.03
N HIS A 171 -17.09 -13.76 15.47
CA HIS A 171 -17.99 -14.15 14.39
C HIS A 171 -19.41 -14.45 14.87
N TYR A 172 -19.56 -15.24 15.94
CA TYR A 172 -20.86 -15.65 16.47
C TYR A 172 -20.97 -15.47 17.99
N LEU A 173 -22.21 -15.31 18.46
CA LEU A 173 -22.51 -15.36 19.89
C LEU A 173 -22.10 -16.72 20.47
N ALA A 174 -21.57 -16.70 21.68
CA ALA A 174 -21.11 -17.92 22.34
C ALA A 174 -22.21 -18.99 22.41
N GLY A 175 -21.92 -20.17 21.86
CA GLY A 175 -22.83 -21.31 21.83
C GLY A 175 -23.81 -21.35 20.66
N THR A 176 -23.77 -20.39 19.73
CA THR A 176 -24.57 -20.42 18.50
C THR A 176 -23.74 -20.88 17.31
N THR A 177 -24.39 -21.21 16.20
CA THR A 177 -23.77 -21.45 14.88
C THR A 177 -24.50 -20.64 13.81
N ASP A 178 -25.27 -19.65 14.24
CA ASP A 178 -26.25 -18.98 13.42
C ASP A 178 -25.84 -17.52 13.24
N ASP A 179 -25.85 -17.08 11.98
CA ASP A 179 -25.61 -15.71 11.57
C ASP A 179 -26.86 -14.82 11.84
N THR A 180 -27.90 -15.37 12.48
CA THR A 180 -29.10 -14.63 12.92
C THR A 180 -28.86 -13.63 14.05
N CYS A 181 -27.66 -13.05 14.15
CA CYS A 181 -27.54 -11.70 14.66
C CYS A 181 -28.33 -10.75 13.72
N ASN A 182 -29.65 -10.85 13.68
CA ASN A 182 -30.60 -9.90 13.10
C ASN A 182 -30.58 -8.59 13.93
N GLY A 183 -29.42 -8.18 14.44
CA GLY A 183 -29.20 -7.22 15.51
C GLY A 183 -27.73 -6.80 15.59
N GLU A 184 -27.45 -5.79 16.41
CA GLU A 184 -26.20 -5.03 16.47
C GLU A 184 -24.98 -5.94 16.84
N ARG A 185 -24.09 -6.24 15.85
CA ARG A 185 -22.85 -7.03 16.03
C ARG A 185 -21.93 -6.39 17.08
N ALA A 186 -21.69 -5.09 16.94
CA ALA A 186 -21.18 -4.26 18.05
C ALA A 186 -22.36 -3.66 18.84
N PRO A 187 -22.25 -3.47 20.17
CA PRO A 187 -21.08 -3.75 21.00
C PRO A 187 -20.98 -5.22 21.46
N VAL A 188 -21.97 -6.08 21.21
CA VAL A 188 -22.07 -7.39 21.87
C VAL A 188 -20.89 -8.33 21.54
N LEU A 189 -20.57 -8.51 20.26
CA LEU A 189 -19.45 -9.36 19.83
C LEU A 189 -18.11 -8.74 20.24
N VAL A 190 -17.99 -7.41 20.20
CA VAL A 190 -16.81 -6.69 20.70
C VAL A 190 -16.59 -6.95 22.19
N ASP A 191 -17.65 -6.88 23.00
CA ASP A 191 -17.58 -7.12 24.45
C ASP A 191 -17.22 -8.57 24.76
N GLN A 192 -17.72 -9.53 23.97
CA GLN A 192 -17.39 -10.95 24.06
C GLN A 192 -15.90 -11.20 23.78
N GLN A 193 -15.41 -10.68 22.65
CA GLN A 193 -13.99 -10.75 22.28
C GLN A 193 -13.08 -10.10 23.31
N ALA A 194 -13.43 -8.88 23.77
CA ALA A 194 -12.68 -8.15 24.78
C ALA A 194 -12.63 -8.93 26.11
N SER A 195 -13.72 -9.58 26.50
CA SER A 195 -13.78 -10.42 27.71
C SER A 195 -12.90 -11.67 27.59
N TRP A 196 -12.90 -12.32 26.42
CA TRP A 196 -11.99 -13.43 26.14
C TRP A 196 -10.53 -12.97 26.18
N LEU A 197 -10.18 -11.91 25.46
CA LEU A 197 -8.82 -11.37 25.39
C LEU A 197 -8.31 -10.96 26.77
N LYS A 198 -9.16 -10.30 27.57
CA LYS A 198 -8.85 -9.95 28.96
C LYS A 198 -8.54 -11.16 29.82
N SER A 199 -9.29 -12.26 29.65
CA SER A 199 -9.06 -13.50 30.39
C SER A 199 -7.79 -14.21 29.92
N PHE A 200 -7.55 -14.25 28.61
CA PHE A 200 -6.33 -14.79 28.00
C PHE A 200 -5.08 -14.04 28.49
N PHE A 201 -5.10 -12.71 28.43
CA PHE A 201 -4.03 -11.83 28.90
C PHE A 201 -3.84 -11.87 30.42
N ALA A 202 -4.92 -12.00 31.21
CA ALA A 202 -4.80 -12.25 32.64
C ALA A 202 -4.06 -13.58 32.92
N GLY A 203 -4.34 -14.64 32.15
CA GLY A 203 -3.60 -15.90 32.23
C GLY A 203 -2.09 -15.75 31.95
N LEU A 204 -1.74 -14.80 31.07
CA LEU A 204 -0.37 -14.43 30.73
C LEU A 204 0.27 -13.42 31.71
N ASN A 205 -0.48 -12.85 32.66
CA ASN A 205 -0.08 -11.67 33.43
C ASN A 205 0.39 -10.51 32.51
N PHE A 206 -0.31 -10.30 31.40
CA PHE A 206 0.07 -9.37 30.33
C PHE A 206 -1.04 -8.31 30.11
N PRO A 207 -0.70 -7.09 29.63
CA PRO A 207 0.63 -6.49 29.65
C PRO A 207 1.08 -6.19 31.10
N GLY A 208 2.39 -6.30 31.38
CA GLY A 208 2.90 -5.96 32.71
C GLY A 208 4.25 -6.61 33.05
N PRO A 209 4.88 -6.19 34.17
CA PRO A 209 6.23 -6.60 34.58
C PRO A 209 6.32 -8.07 35.05
N HIS A 210 5.19 -8.75 35.19
CA HIS A 210 5.10 -10.16 35.60
C HIS A 210 4.58 -11.07 34.49
N SER A 211 4.66 -10.60 33.23
CA SER A 211 4.27 -11.39 32.07
C SER A 211 4.98 -12.74 32.05
N LYS A 212 4.24 -13.77 31.66
CA LYS A 212 4.75 -15.13 31.44
C LYS A 212 5.33 -15.31 30.04
N LEU A 213 5.14 -14.33 29.14
CA LEU A 213 5.75 -14.38 27.82
C LEU A 213 7.28 -14.26 27.94
N PRO A 214 8.05 -14.88 27.03
CA PRO A 214 9.48 -14.63 26.94
C PRO A 214 9.77 -13.13 26.86
N PRO A 215 10.90 -12.65 27.44
CA PRO A 215 11.32 -11.26 27.27
C PRO A 215 11.41 -10.87 25.79
N ASN A 216 11.20 -9.59 25.49
CA ASN A 216 11.23 -9.05 24.13
C ASN A 216 10.23 -9.72 23.17
N THR A 217 9.06 -10.14 23.67
CA THR A 217 7.96 -10.65 22.82
C THR A 217 7.12 -9.50 22.29
N LEU A 218 7.01 -9.39 20.97
CA LEU A 218 6.01 -8.55 20.31
C LEU A 218 4.67 -9.28 20.29
N VAL A 219 3.65 -8.75 20.95
CA VAL A 219 2.28 -9.23 20.85
C VAL A 219 1.51 -8.32 19.90
N VAL A 220 0.90 -8.90 18.88
CA VAL A 220 0.07 -8.19 17.90
C VAL A 220 -1.35 -8.67 18.08
N VAL A 221 -2.26 -7.76 18.43
CA VAL A 221 -3.71 -8.03 18.39
C VAL A 221 -4.28 -7.30 17.19
N THR A 222 -4.86 -8.04 16.26
CA THR A 222 -5.39 -7.54 14.99
C THR A 222 -6.67 -8.29 14.61
N TYR A 223 -7.34 -7.78 13.59
CA TYR A 223 -8.45 -8.43 12.91
C TYR A 223 -8.03 -8.79 11.49
N ASP A 224 -8.71 -9.75 10.90
CA ASP A 224 -8.58 -10.12 9.50
C ASP A 224 -9.13 -9.04 8.57
N GLU A 225 -10.32 -8.52 8.86
CA GLU A 225 -11.01 -7.46 8.12
C GLU A 225 -11.97 -6.66 9.02
N ALA A 226 -12.50 -5.55 8.50
CA ALA A 226 -13.58 -4.82 9.15
C ALA A 226 -14.90 -5.58 9.03
N ASP A 227 -15.86 -5.29 9.92
CA ASP A 227 -17.21 -5.86 9.81
C ASP A 227 -17.88 -5.34 8.54
N PHE A 228 -18.57 -6.23 7.83
CA PHE A 228 -19.29 -5.92 6.60
C PHE A 228 -20.70 -6.54 6.65
N GLU A 229 -21.74 -5.72 6.52
CA GLU A 229 -23.14 -6.17 6.42
C GLU A 229 -23.76 -5.84 5.06
N ALA A 230 -24.02 -6.85 4.21
CA ALA A 230 -24.73 -6.67 2.93
C ALA A 230 -26.13 -6.04 3.03
N PHE A 231 -26.71 -5.98 4.23
CA PHE A 231 -28.06 -5.51 4.47
C PHE A 231 -28.06 -4.34 5.46
N PHE A 232 -27.28 -3.31 5.15
CA PHE A 232 -27.27 -2.05 5.89
C PHE A 232 -28.69 -1.54 6.19
N ASP A 233 -29.13 -1.63 7.44
CA ASP A 233 -30.37 -1.03 7.91
C ASP A 233 -30.08 0.35 8.51
N LYS A 234 -30.47 1.41 7.79
CA LYS A 234 -30.37 2.83 8.19
C LYS A 234 -30.96 3.14 9.58
N GLY A 235 -31.77 2.26 10.15
CA GLY A 235 -32.34 2.38 11.49
C GLY A 235 -31.47 1.86 12.65
N LYS A 236 -30.35 1.17 12.37
CA LYS A 236 -29.50 0.53 13.39
C LYS A 236 -28.19 1.29 13.61
N LYS A 237 -27.74 1.41 14.86
CA LYS A 237 -26.59 2.26 15.26
C LYS A 237 -25.22 1.62 14.93
N TYR A 238 -25.16 0.30 14.72
CA TYR A 238 -23.90 -0.46 14.63
C TYR A 238 -23.81 -1.40 13.41
N THR A 239 -24.09 -0.87 12.22
CA THR A 239 -24.05 -1.61 10.95
C THR A 239 -23.12 -0.93 9.94
N TYR A 240 -21.98 -0.37 10.38
CA TYR A 240 -21.15 0.47 9.52
C TYR A 240 -20.27 -0.36 8.57
N ASP A 241 -20.60 -0.29 7.28
CA ASP A 241 -19.80 -0.78 6.15
C ASP A 241 -18.71 0.24 5.79
N GLY A 242 -17.75 0.38 6.71
CA GLY A 242 -16.66 1.32 6.57
C GLY A 242 -15.61 0.95 5.53
N PRO A 243 -14.54 1.76 5.41
CA PRO A 243 -13.32 1.21 4.84
C PRO A 243 -12.92 -0.04 5.66
N ASN A 244 -12.22 -0.99 5.02
CA ASN A 244 -11.72 -2.22 5.64
C ASN A 244 -10.61 -1.97 6.69
N GLN A 245 -10.82 -0.99 7.58
CA GLN A 245 -9.93 -0.50 8.61
C GLN A 245 -10.15 -1.30 9.89
N VAL A 246 -9.08 -1.94 10.34
CA VAL A 246 -9.09 -2.87 11.47
C VAL A 246 -8.40 -2.27 12.69
N TYR A 247 -8.83 -2.69 13.87
CA TYR A 247 -8.10 -2.41 15.09
C TYR A 247 -6.81 -3.23 15.12
N THR A 248 -5.66 -2.55 15.21
CA THR A 248 -4.37 -3.21 15.40
C THR A 248 -3.58 -2.53 16.50
N VAL A 249 -3.19 -3.29 17.52
CA VAL A 249 -2.32 -2.81 18.60
C VAL A 249 -1.10 -3.71 18.76
N LEU A 250 0.06 -3.06 18.93
CA LEU A 250 1.33 -3.69 19.25
C LEU A 250 1.61 -3.53 20.74
N LEU A 251 1.85 -4.63 21.43
CA LEU A 251 2.10 -4.69 22.87
C LEU A 251 3.41 -5.45 23.12
N GLY A 252 4.07 -5.17 24.25
CA GLY A 252 5.31 -5.83 24.63
C GLY A 252 6.07 -5.04 25.69
N ASP A 253 7.04 -5.68 26.34
CA ASP A 253 7.91 -5.06 27.34
C ASP A 253 8.83 -3.97 26.75
N ASN A 254 9.20 -4.10 25.47
CA ASN A 254 10.00 -3.11 24.73
C ASN A 254 9.17 -2.06 23.99
N ILE A 255 7.84 -2.13 24.06
CA ILE A 255 6.97 -1.19 23.35
C ILE A 255 6.77 0.06 24.19
N ARG A 256 7.00 1.22 23.56
CA ARG A 256 6.63 2.52 24.14
C ARG A 256 5.25 2.90 23.64
N PRO A 257 4.28 3.18 24.52
CA PRO A 257 2.93 3.48 24.07
C PRO A 257 2.86 4.71 23.15
N GLY A 258 1.96 4.67 22.18
CA GLY A 258 1.79 5.73 21.19
C GLY A 258 0.79 5.38 20.10
N LYS A 259 0.71 6.24 19.09
CA LYS A 259 -0.05 6.00 17.86
C LYS A 259 0.89 6.07 16.67
N GLU A 260 0.65 5.24 15.67
CA GLU A 260 1.32 5.29 14.39
C GLU A 260 0.30 5.44 13.26
N HIS A 261 0.52 6.44 12.42
CA HIS A 261 -0.47 6.95 11.47
C HIS A 261 -0.17 6.59 10.01
N GLN A 262 0.98 5.97 9.74
CA GLN A 262 1.28 5.44 8.42
C GLN A 262 0.33 4.30 8.06
N GLY A 263 0.09 4.10 6.77
CA GLY A 263 -0.75 3.02 6.28
C GLY A 263 -0.08 1.66 6.48
N TYR A 264 -0.79 0.72 7.09
CA TYR A 264 -0.38 -0.67 7.28
C TYR A 264 -1.49 -1.65 6.87
N ASN A 265 -1.08 -2.86 6.50
CA ASN A 265 -1.97 -4.00 6.30
C ASN A 265 -1.22 -5.31 6.66
N HIS A 266 -1.83 -6.46 6.37
CA HIS A 266 -1.24 -7.77 6.69
C HIS A 266 0.16 -7.98 6.09
N TYR A 267 0.41 -7.47 4.89
CA TYR A 267 1.74 -7.53 4.26
C TYR A 267 2.80 -6.72 5.04
N SER A 268 2.38 -5.66 5.71
CA SER A 268 3.27 -4.83 6.53
C SER A 268 3.74 -5.55 7.79
N LEU A 269 2.84 -6.32 8.42
CA LEU A 269 3.20 -7.18 9.55
C LEU A 269 4.14 -8.30 9.10
N LEU A 270 3.81 -8.98 7.99
CA LEU A 270 4.66 -10.02 7.40
C LEU A 270 6.08 -9.49 7.12
N LYS A 271 6.20 -8.36 6.42
CA LYS A 271 7.48 -7.69 6.16
C LYS A 271 8.24 -7.33 7.43
N THR A 272 7.54 -6.88 8.46
CA THR A 272 8.15 -6.56 9.76
C THR A 272 8.81 -7.79 10.38
N ILE A 273 8.14 -8.95 10.32
CA ILE A 273 8.63 -10.22 10.87
C ILE A 273 9.83 -10.74 10.05
N GLU A 274 9.72 -10.71 8.72
CA GLU A 274 10.80 -11.08 7.81
C GLU A 274 12.06 -10.26 8.08
N LYS A 275 11.91 -8.95 8.24
CA LYS A 275 13.02 -8.03 8.51
C LYS A 275 13.59 -8.22 9.91
N ASN A 276 12.74 -8.44 10.91
CA ASN A 276 13.20 -8.69 12.28
C ASN A 276 14.03 -9.98 12.39
N PHE A 277 13.59 -11.06 11.76
CA PHE A 277 14.27 -12.35 11.83
C PHE A 277 15.29 -12.59 10.70
N ASN A 278 15.47 -11.63 9.80
CA ASN A 278 16.35 -11.70 8.63
C ASN A 278 16.05 -12.94 7.76
N LEU A 279 14.77 -13.12 7.41
CA LEU A 279 14.26 -14.30 6.71
C LEU A 279 14.35 -14.22 5.19
N GLY A 280 14.63 -13.05 4.63
CA GLY A 280 14.45 -12.78 3.20
C GLY A 280 13.06 -12.23 2.92
N SER A 281 12.44 -12.66 1.82
CA SER A 281 11.10 -12.22 1.39
C SER A 281 10.48 -13.32 0.51
N LEU A 282 9.15 -13.43 0.52
CA LEU A 282 8.38 -14.28 -0.40
C LEU A 282 8.36 -13.76 -1.83
N ASN A 283 8.90 -12.54 -2.04
CA ASN A 283 8.90 -11.82 -3.30
C ASN A 283 7.48 -11.65 -3.85
N LYS A 284 6.57 -11.23 -2.95
CA LYS A 284 5.17 -10.85 -3.24
C LYS A 284 4.95 -9.41 -2.75
N ASN A 285 3.78 -9.08 -2.20
CA ASN A 285 3.52 -7.74 -1.67
C ASN A 285 4.36 -7.44 -0.42
N ASP A 286 4.79 -8.46 0.32
CA ASP A 286 5.72 -8.34 1.45
C ASP A 286 7.05 -7.66 1.08
N ARG A 287 7.55 -7.89 -0.15
CA ARG A 287 8.89 -7.44 -0.56
C ARG A 287 9.08 -5.93 -0.43
N ASP A 288 8.10 -5.19 -0.92
CA ASP A 288 8.13 -3.73 -1.04
C ASP A 288 7.09 -3.07 -0.11
N ALA A 289 6.44 -3.84 0.78
CA ALA A 289 5.51 -3.30 1.78
C ALA A 289 6.24 -2.37 2.76
N ASN A 290 5.54 -1.35 3.23
CA ASN A 290 5.95 -0.62 4.43
C ASN A 290 6.02 -1.59 5.62
N TYR A 291 6.83 -1.27 6.61
CA TYR A 291 7.01 -2.10 7.80
C TYR A 291 7.04 -1.21 9.04
N PHE A 292 6.99 -1.81 10.23
CA PHE A 292 6.95 -1.07 11.49
C PHE A 292 8.33 -0.48 11.84
N GLN A 293 8.80 0.48 11.04
CA GLN A 293 10.16 1.03 11.12
C GLN A 293 10.45 1.66 12.49
N PHE A 294 9.41 2.20 13.14
CA PHE A 294 9.46 2.78 14.47
C PHE A 294 9.88 1.77 15.56
N LEU A 295 9.73 0.45 15.34
CA LEU A 295 10.27 -0.58 16.24
C LEU A 295 11.81 -0.55 16.31
N TRP A 296 12.46 -0.05 15.26
CA TRP A 296 13.90 0.24 15.26
C TRP A 296 14.21 1.70 15.61
N GLY A 297 13.24 2.45 16.13
CA GLY A 297 13.38 3.87 16.46
C GLY A 297 13.56 4.79 15.25
N LYS A 298 13.14 4.34 14.06
CA LYS A 298 13.22 5.12 12.82
C LYS A 298 11.96 5.95 12.58
N SER A 299 12.14 7.18 12.13
CA SER A 299 11.05 8.03 11.60
C SER A 299 11.54 8.83 10.40
N PHE A 300 10.62 9.14 9.49
CA PHE A 300 10.94 9.97 8.33
C PHE A 300 11.13 11.42 8.76
N ALA A 301 12.16 12.09 8.23
CA ALA A 301 12.34 13.53 8.38
C ALA A 301 13.00 14.13 7.14
N TRP A 302 12.59 15.36 6.80
CA TRP A 302 13.25 16.21 5.82
C TRP A 302 14.39 16.99 6.50
N GLN A 303 15.56 17.00 5.87
CA GLN A 303 16.70 17.85 6.25
C GLN A 303 16.45 19.30 5.84
N PRO A 304 17.13 20.29 6.46
CA PRO A 304 17.06 21.67 6.00
C PRO A 304 17.45 21.82 4.52
N PRO A 305 16.71 22.63 3.73
CA PRO A 305 17.03 22.83 2.33
C PRO A 305 18.37 23.57 2.16
N ARG A 306 19.08 23.27 1.07
CA ARG A 306 20.31 23.94 0.65
C ARG A 306 20.30 24.28 -0.83
N GLU A 307 21.06 25.29 -1.22
CA GLU A 307 21.25 25.60 -2.64
C GLU A 307 22.00 24.46 -3.34
N SER A 308 21.56 24.13 -4.56
CA SER A 308 22.18 23.06 -5.36
C SER A 308 23.38 23.52 -6.19
N GLY A 309 23.60 24.82 -6.32
CA GLY A 309 24.51 25.41 -7.31
C GLY A 309 23.96 25.42 -8.74
N LEU A 310 22.71 24.98 -8.95
CA LEU A 310 22.04 25.04 -10.25
C LEU A 310 21.27 26.35 -10.42
N SER A 311 21.43 26.96 -11.58
CA SER A 311 20.61 28.10 -12.00
C SER A 311 19.18 27.65 -12.33
N LYS A 312 18.24 28.60 -12.26
CA LYS A 312 16.86 28.42 -12.69
C LYS A 312 16.75 27.99 -14.15
N VAL A 313 15.90 27.00 -14.40
CA VAL A 313 15.63 26.40 -15.71
C VAL A 313 14.12 26.35 -15.97
N LYS A 314 13.70 26.00 -17.20
CA LYS A 314 12.27 25.92 -17.55
C LYS A 314 11.59 24.72 -16.90
N GLN A 315 12.27 23.58 -16.87
CA GLN A 315 11.80 22.33 -16.29
C GLN A 315 13.00 21.44 -15.97
N PHE A 316 12.88 20.59 -14.98
CA PHE A 316 13.84 19.53 -14.68
C PHE A 316 13.14 18.26 -14.24
N ASP A 317 13.85 17.14 -14.35
CA ASP A 317 13.47 15.87 -13.75
C ASP A 317 14.73 15.11 -13.30
N ALA A 318 14.58 14.17 -12.38
CA ALA A 318 15.71 13.44 -11.81
C ALA A 318 15.36 11.98 -11.51
N CYS A 319 16.32 11.09 -11.71
CA CYS A 319 16.22 9.69 -11.32
C CYS A 319 17.55 9.16 -10.78
N SER A 320 17.50 8.05 -10.06
CA SER A 320 18.69 7.29 -9.69
C SER A 320 18.95 6.20 -10.73
N PHE A 321 20.17 6.15 -11.25
CA PHE A 321 20.61 5.11 -12.17
C PHE A 321 22.03 4.67 -11.80
N ASN A 322 22.23 3.36 -11.62
CA ASN A 322 23.52 2.76 -11.26
C ASN A 322 24.27 3.49 -10.14
N LYS A 323 23.57 3.77 -9.01
CA LYS A 323 24.12 4.48 -7.84
C LYS A 323 24.62 5.90 -8.16
N GLN A 324 24.11 6.51 -9.21
CA GLN A 324 24.28 7.92 -9.54
C GLN A 324 22.92 8.59 -9.62
N LEU A 325 22.88 9.86 -9.25
CA LEU A 325 21.71 10.70 -9.48
C LEU A 325 21.89 11.38 -10.85
N LEU A 326 20.97 11.09 -11.76
CA LEU A 326 20.88 11.72 -13.07
C LEU A 326 19.85 12.85 -13.00
N PHE A 327 20.29 14.07 -13.28
CA PHE A 327 19.43 15.26 -13.32
C PHE A 327 19.41 15.82 -14.74
N VAL A 328 18.22 15.90 -15.33
CA VAL A 328 18.00 16.43 -16.69
C VAL A 328 17.23 17.74 -16.61
N ALA A 329 17.66 18.75 -17.36
CA ALA A 329 17.02 20.06 -17.36
C ALA A 329 16.77 20.58 -18.78
N LEU A 330 15.64 21.24 -18.96
CA LEU A 330 15.34 22.06 -20.13
C LEU A 330 15.74 23.51 -19.83
N GLU A 331 16.81 23.95 -20.47
CA GLU A 331 17.37 25.29 -20.30
C GLU A 331 16.51 26.34 -21.02
N HIS A 332 16.66 27.63 -20.65
CA HIS A 332 15.88 28.72 -21.24
C HIS A 332 16.08 28.88 -22.76
N ASN A 333 17.21 28.43 -23.28
CA ASN A 333 17.53 28.38 -24.72
C ASN A 333 16.92 27.16 -25.45
N ASN A 334 16.05 26.38 -24.79
CA ASN A 334 15.42 25.15 -25.30
C ASN A 334 16.40 23.99 -25.56
N GLN A 335 17.57 23.98 -24.92
CA GLN A 335 18.48 22.83 -24.95
C GLN A 335 18.23 21.94 -23.73
N LEU A 336 18.23 20.62 -23.94
CA LEU A 336 18.32 19.67 -22.84
C LEU A 336 19.78 19.51 -22.40
N THR A 337 19.99 19.61 -21.10
CA THR A 337 21.27 19.31 -20.45
C THR A 337 21.07 18.20 -19.43
N TYR A 338 22.13 17.47 -19.14
CA TYR A 338 22.13 16.49 -18.06
C TYR A 338 23.37 16.63 -17.18
N ARG A 339 23.21 16.19 -15.94
CA ARG A 339 24.22 16.24 -14.87
C ARG A 339 24.18 14.91 -14.12
N LEU A 340 25.34 14.44 -13.71
CA LEU A 340 25.50 13.22 -12.93
C LEU A 340 26.10 13.58 -11.59
N MET A 341 25.53 13.07 -10.52
CA MET A 341 26.06 13.20 -9.17
C MET A 341 26.28 11.80 -8.58
N CYS A 342 27.54 11.47 -8.30
CA CYS A 342 27.89 10.29 -7.52
C CYS A 342 27.74 10.64 -6.03
N GLY A 343 27.14 9.74 -5.24
CA GLY A 343 27.03 9.93 -3.79
C GLY A 343 28.37 9.79 -3.04
N ASP A 344 28.30 9.75 -1.71
CA ASP A 344 29.43 9.76 -0.75
C ASP A 344 30.55 8.71 -1.00
N MET A 345 30.33 7.71 -1.86
CA MET A 345 31.35 6.73 -2.26
C MET A 345 32.51 7.31 -3.09
N CYS A 346 32.38 8.52 -3.64
CA CYS A 346 33.45 9.17 -4.41
C CYS A 346 34.33 10.15 -3.60
N GLY A 347 34.10 10.30 -2.29
CA GLY A 347 34.96 11.10 -1.40
C GLY A 347 34.83 12.62 -1.54
N GLU A 348 34.03 13.11 -2.49
CA GLU A 348 33.58 14.49 -2.62
C GLU A 348 32.16 14.46 -3.21
N GLU A 349 31.23 15.31 -2.74
CA GLU A 349 30.00 15.63 -3.47
C GLU A 349 30.42 16.30 -4.80
N THR A 350 30.86 15.52 -5.80
CA THR A 350 31.28 16.05 -7.10
C THR A 350 30.07 16.41 -7.94
N ASN A 351 29.47 17.53 -7.51
CA ASN A 351 29.04 18.71 -8.24
C ASN A 351 28.15 18.52 -9.46
N LEU A 352 26.84 18.74 -9.24
CA LEU A 352 25.85 19.07 -10.26
C LEU A 352 26.29 20.23 -11.19
N ALA A 353 27.37 20.96 -10.89
CA ALA A 353 27.93 21.98 -11.77
C ALA A 353 28.45 21.48 -13.13
N ARG A 354 28.77 20.18 -13.28
CA ARG A 354 29.25 19.66 -14.59
C ARG A 354 28.08 19.46 -15.54
N VAL A 355 27.78 20.51 -16.32
CA VAL A 355 26.73 20.50 -17.34
C VAL A 355 27.23 19.78 -18.60
N GLN A 356 26.46 18.82 -19.09
CA GLN A 356 26.67 18.17 -20.37
C GLN A 356 25.47 18.44 -21.28
N ALA A 357 25.72 18.85 -22.52
CA ALA A 357 24.67 18.94 -23.53
C ALA A 357 24.21 17.52 -23.88
N LEU A 358 22.90 17.35 -24.09
CA LEU A 358 22.34 16.05 -24.47
C LEU A 358 22.40 15.94 -26.00
N PRO A 359 23.29 15.08 -26.57
CA PRO A 359 23.78 15.21 -27.95
C PRO A 359 22.77 14.84 -29.06
N LEU A 360 21.51 14.57 -28.71
CA LEU A 360 20.49 14.04 -29.62
C LEU A 360 19.11 14.72 -29.43
N ALA A 361 19.07 15.81 -28.66
CA ALA A 361 17.85 16.50 -28.30
C ALA A 361 17.78 17.90 -28.92
N ASP A 362 17.46 17.94 -30.22
CA ASP A 362 17.10 19.18 -30.90
C ASP A 362 15.59 19.41 -30.85
N ASN A 363 15.16 20.68 -30.83
CA ASN A 363 13.75 21.08 -30.87
C ASN A 363 12.91 20.42 -29.77
N VAL A 364 13.35 20.49 -28.52
CA VAL A 364 12.58 19.93 -27.38
C VAL A 364 11.39 20.84 -27.07
N GLY A 365 10.21 20.24 -26.95
CA GLY A 365 8.99 20.90 -26.50
C GLY A 365 8.99 21.15 -24.98
N GLN A 366 7.82 21.37 -24.40
CA GLN A 366 7.69 21.73 -22.98
C GLN A 366 7.45 20.54 -22.04
N ALA A 367 7.50 19.30 -22.52
CA ALA A 367 7.19 18.14 -21.69
C ALA A 367 8.24 17.03 -21.89
N PHE A 368 8.86 16.62 -20.79
CA PHE A 368 9.69 15.43 -20.70
C PHE A 368 9.53 14.76 -19.33
N ALA A 369 9.91 13.49 -19.27
CA ALA A 369 10.00 12.71 -18.03
C ALA A 369 11.15 11.72 -18.11
N LEU A 370 11.70 11.40 -16.95
CA LEU A 370 12.88 10.58 -16.79
C LEU A 370 12.61 9.48 -15.76
N ALA A 371 12.94 8.24 -16.13
CA ALA A 371 12.92 7.12 -15.20
C ALA A 371 14.11 6.20 -15.48
N ALA A 372 14.51 5.41 -14.49
CA ALA A 372 15.58 4.44 -14.65
C ALA A 372 15.25 3.12 -13.97
N ASN A 373 15.73 2.04 -14.57
CA ASN A 373 15.81 0.72 -13.98
C ASN A 373 17.30 0.32 -13.86
N ASP A 374 17.60 -0.90 -13.46
CA ASP A 374 19.00 -1.33 -13.27
C ASP A 374 19.81 -1.41 -14.57
N GLN A 375 19.16 -1.39 -15.74
CA GLN A 375 19.81 -1.56 -17.04
C GLN A 375 20.06 -0.23 -17.77
N GLN A 376 19.11 0.71 -17.69
CA GLN A 376 19.16 1.97 -18.42
C GLN A 376 18.29 3.05 -17.74
N ALA A 377 18.61 4.30 -18.04
CA ALA A 377 17.68 5.41 -17.86
C ALA A 377 16.99 5.73 -19.19
N LEU A 378 15.68 5.95 -19.17
CA LEU A 378 14.91 6.42 -20.32
C LEU A 378 14.45 7.84 -20.11
N LEU A 379 14.71 8.69 -21.11
CA LEU A 379 14.20 10.03 -21.22
C LEU A 379 13.19 10.06 -22.36
N VAL A 380 11.94 10.38 -22.05
CA VAL A 380 10.87 10.56 -23.03
C VAL A 380 10.53 12.04 -23.09
N TYR A 381 10.45 12.62 -24.28
CA TYR A 381 10.08 14.02 -24.47
C TYR A 381 9.24 14.21 -25.73
N GLY A 382 8.42 15.27 -25.75
CA GLY A 382 7.83 15.78 -26.98
C GLY A 382 8.75 16.78 -27.65
N ASP A 383 8.95 16.69 -28.97
CA ASP A 383 9.64 17.74 -29.72
C ASP A 383 8.76 19.01 -29.90
N THR A 384 9.23 20.03 -30.62
CA THR A 384 8.50 21.30 -30.84
C THR A 384 7.19 21.11 -31.62
N ASP A 385 7.14 20.07 -32.46
CA ASP A 385 5.93 19.66 -33.18
C ASP A 385 5.01 18.80 -32.31
N GLY A 386 5.47 18.45 -31.10
CA GLY A 386 4.77 17.64 -30.13
C GLY A 386 4.93 16.14 -30.37
N LEU A 387 5.86 15.69 -31.21
CA LEU A 387 6.07 14.27 -31.48
C LEU A 387 6.92 13.63 -30.39
N LEU A 388 6.54 12.42 -29.94
CA LEU A 388 7.30 11.67 -28.96
C LEU A 388 8.69 11.30 -29.50
N LYS A 389 9.69 11.50 -28.66
CA LYS A 389 11.07 11.05 -28.83
C LYS A 389 11.48 10.30 -27.56
N VAL A 390 12.31 9.29 -27.73
CA VAL A 390 12.83 8.49 -26.61
C VAL A 390 14.33 8.36 -26.76
N LEU A 391 15.04 8.68 -25.69
CA LEU A 391 16.47 8.45 -25.56
C LEU A 391 16.71 7.48 -24.40
N SER A 392 17.65 6.57 -24.59
CA SER A 392 18.14 5.65 -23.58
C SER A 392 19.56 6.05 -23.21
N TYR A 393 19.86 6.03 -21.92
CA TYR A 393 21.18 6.23 -21.36
C TYR A 393 21.62 4.95 -20.66
N ASP A 394 22.75 4.40 -21.08
CA ASP A 394 23.47 3.38 -20.32
C ASP A 394 24.96 3.75 -20.26
N LEU A 395 25.68 3.26 -19.25
CA LEU A 395 27.08 3.62 -19.02
C LEU A 395 28.04 3.11 -20.10
N ALA A 396 27.61 2.14 -20.91
CA ALA A 396 28.45 1.54 -21.95
C ALA A 396 28.37 2.30 -23.28
N THR A 397 27.19 2.84 -23.60
CA THR A 397 26.88 3.42 -24.91
C THR A 397 26.48 4.89 -24.87
N ASP A 398 26.40 5.50 -23.68
CA ASP A 398 25.94 6.87 -23.47
C ASP A 398 24.50 7.05 -24.01
N TRP A 399 24.06 8.28 -24.24
CA TRP A 399 22.75 8.57 -24.81
C TRP A 399 22.61 8.07 -26.24
N ARG A 400 21.55 7.29 -26.50
CA ARG A 400 21.16 6.84 -27.84
C ARG A 400 19.66 6.99 -28.06
N SER A 401 19.26 7.19 -29.31
CA SER A 401 17.85 7.11 -29.69
C SER A 401 17.38 5.66 -29.68
N VAL A 402 16.18 5.43 -29.15
CA VAL A 402 15.51 4.13 -29.18
C VAL A 402 14.14 4.27 -29.83
N ALA A 403 13.48 3.13 -30.06
CA ALA A 403 12.13 3.12 -30.62
C ALA A 403 11.19 4.00 -29.79
N THR A 404 10.31 4.71 -30.46
CA THR A 404 9.22 5.47 -29.85
C THR A 404 7.94 4.61 -29.85
N PRO A 405 6.98 4.86 -28.95
CA PRO A 405 5.66 4.26 -29.07
C PRO A 405 5.08 4.50 -30.47
N ALA A 406 4.41 3.48 -31.03
CA ALA A 406 3.77 3.62 -32.34
C ALA A 406 2.70 4.73 -32.29
N PRO A 407 2.53 5.52 -33.36
CA PRO A 407 1.43 6.49 -33.44
C PRO A 407 0.08 5.79 -33.41
N GLU A 408 -0.98 6.53 -33.08
CA GLU A 408 -2.35 6.03 -33.13
C GLU A 408 -2.66 5.38 -34.50
N ALA A 409 -3.53 4.35 -34.50
CA ALA A 409 -3.89 3.57 -35.71
C ALA A 409 -4.40 4.42 -36.90
N ASP A 410 -4.76 5.68 -36.65
CA ASP A 410 -5.29 6.64 -37.62
C ASP A 410 -4.23 7.59 -38.25
N ASN A 411 -2.92 7.33 -38.04
CA ASN A 411 -1.82 8.10 -38.66
C ASN A 411 -1.79 9.62 -38.37
N LYS A 412 -2.58 10.11 -37.41
CA LYS A 412 -2.50 11.50 -36.96
C LYS A 412 -1.31 11.62 -36.01
N GLN A 413 -0.39 12.54 -36.33
CA GLN A 413 0.72 12.89 -35.45
C GLN A 413 0.18 13.39 -34.10
N THR A 414 0.23 12.53 -33.10
CA THR A 414 -0.26 12.83 -31.76
C THR A 414 0.63 13.86 -31.09
N GLN A 415 0.20 15.12 -31.08
CA GLN A 415 0.93 16.18 -30.40
C GLN A 415 0.77 16.03 -28.89
N ILE A 416 1.88 15.86 -28.17
CA ILE A 416 1.90 15.69 -26.72
C ILE A 416 1.75 17.04 -26.02
N ARG A 417 0.98 17.04 -24.93
CA ARG A 417 0.83 18.15 -24.00
C ARG A 417 1.62 17.92 -22.71
N GLN A 418 1.55 16.71 -22.18
CA GLN A 418 2.22 16.29 -20.96
C GLN A 418 2.50 14.79 -21.01
N LEU A 419 3.52 14.33 -20.30
CA LEU A 419 3.83 12.93 -20.10
C LEU A 419 4.50 12.71 -18.74
N ASP A 420 4.46 11.46 -18.27
CA ASP A 420 5.24 10.99 -17.14
C ASP A 420 5.66 9.54 -17.36
N LEU A 421 6.75 9.12 -16.71
CA LEU A 421 7.39 7.83 -16.94
C LEU A 421 7.79 7.20 -15.62
N VAL A 422 7.58 5.89 -15.48
CA VAL A 422 8.05 5.13 -14.32
C VAL A 422 8.70 3.83 -14.75
N ALA A 423 9.71 3.38 -14.00
CA ALA A 423 10.26 2.04 -14.16
C ALA A 423 9.30 1.00 -13.57
N LEU A 424 9.11 -0.10 -14.30
CA LEU A 424 8.33 -1.23 -13.81
C LEU A 424 9.11 -1.97 -12.71
N PRO A 425 8.41 -2.64 -11.76
CA PRO A 425 9.04 -3.53 -10.80
C PRO A 425 9.90 -4.61 -11.48
N ASP A 426 10.86 -5.16 -10.75
CA ASP A 426 11.71 -6.27 -11.20
C ASP A 426 12.50 -6.00 -12.49
N ASN A 427 12.80 -4.73 -12.78
CA ASN A 427 13.47 -4.29 -13.99
C ASN A 427 12.75 -4.68 -15.30
N ALA A 428 11.45 -4.95 -15.25
CA ALA A 428 10.67 -5.45 -16.38
C ALA A 428 10.55 -4.45 -17.56
N GLY A 429 10.96 -3.19 -17.35
CA GLY A 429 10.95 -2.14 -18.37
C GLY A 429 10.39 -0.85 -17.81
N PHE A 430 9.56 -0.15 -18.60
CA PHE A 430 8.99 1.14 -18.23
C PHE A 430 7.51 1.24 -18.60
N LEU A 431 6.77 2.09 -17.89
CA LEU A 431 5.41 2.47 -18.23
C LEU A 431 5.37 3.98 -18.48
N LEU A 432 5.02 4.36 -19.71
CA LEU A 432 4.82 5.73 -20.13
C LEU A 432 3.33 6.05 -20.11
N VAL A 433 2.96 7.18 -19.51
CA VAL A 433 1.64 7.79 -19.67
C VAL A 433 1.79 9.16 -20.29
N TYR A 434 0.99 9.46 -21.32
CA TYR A 434 1.02 10.76 -21.99
C TYR A 434 -0.37 11.27 -22.32
N GLN A 435 -0.54 12.58 -22.24
CA GLN A 435 -1.75 13.29 -22.65
C GLN A 435 -1.48 14.05 -23.95
N THR A 436 -2.39 13.93 -24.90
CA THR A 436 -2.33 14.65 -26.17
C THR A 436 -2.87 16.06 -26.03
N ARG A 437 -2.57 16.96 -26.98
CA ARG A 437 -3.16 18.30 -27.03
C ARG A 437 -4.69 18.28 -27.21
N ALA A 438 -5.23 17.18 -27.74
CA ALA A 438 -6.67 16.95 -27.80
C ALA A 438 -7.27 16.52 -26.45
N GLY A 439 -6.45 16.29 -25.42
CA GLY A 439 -6.86 15.96 -24.06
C GLY A 439 -7.00 14.47 -23.76
N SER A 440 -6.83 13.60 -24.76
CA SER A 440 -6.84 12.14 -24.58
C SER A 440 -5.61 11.67 -23.81
N LEU A 441 -5.78 10.71 -22.91
CA LEU A 441 -4.70 10.08 -22.15
C LEU A 441 -4.38 8.68 -22.70
N PHE A 442 -3.10 8.33 -22.78
CA PHE A 442 -2.61 7.06 -23.29
C PHE A 442 -1.54 6.47 -22.39
N GLY A 443 -1.48 5.14 -22.36
CA GLY A 443 -0.47 4.35 -21.66
C GLY A 443 0.22 3.45 -22.65
N SER A 444 1.55 3.34 -22.56
CA SER A 444 2.33 2.40 -23.36
C SER A 444 3.44 1.82 -22.50
N ARG A 445 3.54 0.49 -22.53
CA ARG A 445 4.57 -0.25 -21.81
C ARG A 445 5.75 -0.51 -22.72
N PHE A 446 6.96 -0.27 -22.22
CA PHE A 446 8.20 -0.67 -22.85
C PHE A 446 8.72 -1.96 -22.22
N SER A 447 8.86 -3.02 -23.01
CA SER A 447 9.55 -4.25 -22.59
C SER A 447 11.06 -4.02 -22.61
N GLY A 448 11.75 -4.41 -21.54
CA GLY A 448 13.23 -4.46 -21.52
C GLY A 448 13.82 -5.44 -22.54
N ALA A 449 15.14 -5.61 -22.51
CA ALA A 449 15.81 -6.60 -23.36
C ALA A 449 15.25 -8.02 -23.14
N PRO A 450 15.10 -8.85 -24.19
CA PRO A 450 15.61 -8.67 -25.55
C PRO A 450 14.66 -7.90 -26.49
N GLU A 451 13.40 -7.69 -26.12
CA GLU A 451 12.38 -7.14 -27.01
C GLU A 451 12.62 -5.66 -27.32
N ASN A 452 13.00 -4.85 -26.32
CA ASN A 452 13.26 -3.42 -26.44
C ASN A 452 12.18 -2.69 -27.26
N ALA A 453 10.92 -3.02 -27.01
CA ALA A 453 9.79 -2.61 -27.82
C ALA A 453 8.69 -1.98 -26.97
N TRP A 454 8.04 -0.97 -27.55
CA TRP A 454 6.82 -0.40 -26.99
C TRP A 454 5.61 -1.23 -27.42
N GLN A 455 4.74 -1.52 -26.48
CA GLN A 455 3.40 -2.01 -26.76
C GLN A 455 2.56 -0.92 -27.42
N ALA A 456 1.58 -1.31 -28.23
CA ALA A 456 0.66 -0.37 -28.84
C ALA A 456 0.02 0.51 -27.75
N PRO A 457 0.01 1.86 -27.91
CA PRO A 457 -0.58 2.71 -26.90
C PRO A 457 -2.06 2.39 -26.67
N GLU A 458 -2.41 2.13 -25.42
CA GLU A 458 -3.78 1.96 -24.98
C GLU A 458 -4.35 3.31 -24.57
N LYS A 459 -5.58 3.60 -25.01
CA LYS A 459 -6.29 4.80 -24.56
C LYS A 459 -6.87 4.57 -23.17
N LEU A 460 -6.47 5.39 -22.19
CA LEU A 460 -6.97 5.28 -20.83
C LEU A 460 -8.41 5.81 -20.77
N CYS A 461 -9.34 4.92 -20.45
CA CYS A 461 -10.76 5.21 -20.25
C CYS A 461 -11.17 4.57 -18.93
N HIS A 462 -11.83 5.32 -18.03
CA HIS A 462 -12.31 4.78 -16.76
C HIS A 462 -13.66 5.38 -16.40
N ILE A 463 -14.46 4.64 -15.63
CA ILE A 463 -15.75 5.14 -15.19
C ILE A 463 -15.52 6.30 -14.22
N ILE A 464 -15.98 7.50 -14.57
CA ILE A 464 -15.97 8.65 -13.66
C ILE A 464 -17.13 8.47 -12.68
N ASN A 465 -16.88 8.77 -11.40
CA ASN A 465 -17.87 8.83 -10.32
C ASN A 465 -18.88 9.98 -10.54
N THR A 466 -19.63 9.96 -11.64
CA THR A 466 -20.79 10.82 -11.85
C THR A 466 -22.06 9.99 -11.72
N PRO A 467 -23.09 10.46 -10.98
CA PRO A 467 -24.37 9.78 -10.90
C PRO A 467 -24.96 9.62 -12.30
N ILE A 468 -25.04 8.39 -12.80
CA ILE A 468 -25.68 8.09 -14.08
C ILE A 468 -27.18 7.91 -13.81
N ALA A 469 -28.03 8.35 -14.74
CA ALA A 469 -29.48 8.19 -14.60
C ALA A 469 -29.89 6.70 -14.59
N LEU A 470 -30.86 6.37 -13.74
CA LEU A 470 -31.47 5.06 -13.55
C LEU A 470 -31.66 4.28 -14.87
N GLY A 471 -31.15 3.06 -14.91
CA GLY A 471 -31.40 2.09 -15.99
C GLY A 471 -30.45 2.16 -17.19
N SER A 472 -29.35 2.91 -17.12
CA SER A 472 -28.30 2.88 -18.14
C SER A 472 -27.12 2.01 -17.71
N VAL A 473 -26.62 1.16 -18.63
CA VAL A 473 -25.36 0.42 -18.46
C VAL A 473 -24.26 1.45 -18.15
N PRO A 474 -23.43 1.28 -17.11
CA PRO A 474 -22.32 2.18 -16.86
C PRO A 474 -21.44 2.22 -18.11
N VAL A 475 -21.47 3.35 -18.83
CA VAL A 475 -20.64 3.55 -20.01
C VAL A 475 -19.29 4.02 -19.49
N PRO A 476 -18.17 3.32 -19.81
CA PRO A 476 -16.83 3.84 -19.55
C PRO A 476 -16.74 5.25 -20.11
N VAL A 477 -16.62 6.25 -19.24
CA VAL A 477 -16.39 7.61 -19.69
C VAL A 477 -14.93 7.64 -20.12
N THR A 478 -14.67 7.93 -21.38
CA THR A 478 -13.30 8.19 -21.79
C THR A 478 -12.75 9.31 -20.89
N VAL A 479 -11.49 9.22 -20.45
CA VAL A 479 -10.75 10.35 -19.88
C VAL A 479 -10.55 11.39 -20.99
N ASN A 480 -11.65 11.98 -21.46
CA ASN A 480 -11.68 13.02 -22.44
C ASN A 480 -11.99 14.29 -21.66
N SER A 481 -11.05 15.23 -21.73
CA SER A 481 -11.13 16.63 -21.27
C SER A 481 -11.04 16.94 -19.76
N ASN A 482 -11.14 15.95 -18.86
CA ASN A 482 -11.24 16.21 -17.42
C ASN A 482 -10.01 15.84 -16.56
N ILE A 483 -8.77 15.97 -17.06
CA ILE A 483 -7.59 15.95 -16.18
C ILE A 483 -6.86 17.28 -16.31
N SER A 484 -6.64 17.94 -15.19
CA SER A 484 -5.76 19.10 -15.09
C SER A 484 -4.31 18.63 -15.07
N ALA A 485 -3.47 19.30 -15.86
CA ALA A 485 -2.03 19.16 -15.71
C ALA A 485 -1.62 19.73 -14.34
N PRO A 486 -0.75 19.05 -13.56
CA PRO A 486 -0.02 17.83 -13.90
C PRO A 486 -0.68 16.51 -13.45
N PHE A 487 -0.23 15.40 -14.06
CA PHE A 487 -0.31 14.04 -13.50
C PHE A 487 1.10 13.46 -13.31
N LYS A 488 1.22 12.49 -12.39
CA LYS A 488 2.46 11.79 -12.05
C LYS A 488 2.23 10.32 -11.77
N LEU A 489 3.23 9.50 -12.08
CA LEU A 489 3.29 8.07 -11.81
C LEU A 489 4.15 7.79 -10.57
N ALA A 490 3.70 6.87 -9.73
CA ALA A 490 4.46 6.37 -8.59
C ALA A 490 4.34 4.85 -8.49
N ARG A 491 5.42 4.18 -8.10
CA ARG A 491 5.43 2.73 -7.84
C ARG A 491 5.13 2.47 -6.37
N LEU A 492 4.21 1.58 -6.06
CA LEU A 492 4.00 1.06 -4.71
C LEU A 492 3.98 -0.47 -4.77
N GLY A 493 5.13 -1.07 -4.44
CA GLY A 493 5.38 -2.49 -4.65
C GLY A 493 5.14 -2.94 -6.08
N ALA A 494 4.18 -3.84 -6.26
CA ALA A 494 3.79 -4.40 -7.55
C ALA A 494 2.73 -3.58 -8.31
N SER A 495 2.31 -2.43 -7.76
CA SER A 495 1.31 -1.56 -8.38
C SER A 495 1.95 -0.24 -8.83
N ILE A 496 1.44 0.32 -9.92
CA ILE A 496 1.73 1.69 -10.34
C ILE A 496 0.48 2.52 -10.12
N LEU A 497 0.65 3.69 -9.50
CA LEU A 497 -0.40 4.67 -9.28
C LEU A 497 -0.19 5.85 -10.22
N LEU A 498 -1.23 6.19 -10.99
CA LEU A 498 -1.29 7.42 -11.78
C LEU A 498 -2.12 8.43 -10.99
N VAL A 499 -1.45 9.39 -10.36
CA VAL A 499 -2.07 10.46 -9.57
C VAL A 499 -2.24 11.71 -10.44
N TYR A 500 -3.44 12.28 -10.45
CA TYR A 500 -3.78 13.43 -11.28
C TYR A 500 -4.78 14.36 -10.60
N SER A 501 -4.78 15.62 -11.02
CA SER A 501 -5.74 16.62 -10.52
C SER A 501 -7.01 16.67 -11.38
N LEU A 502 -8.16 16.73 -10.72
CA LEU A 502 -9.44 16.94 -11.37
C LEU A 502 -9.61 18.42 -11.79
N PRO A 503 -10.30 18.71 -12.89
CA PRO A 503 -10.49 20.06 -13.38
C PRO A 503 -11.38 20.84 -12.43
N HIS A 504 -11.10 22.14 -12.31
CA HIS A 504 -11.86 23.11 -11.50
C HIS A 504 -11.81 22.90 -9.99
N SER A 505 -11.73 21.66 -9.49
CA SER A 505 -11.69 21.37 -8.06
C SER A 505 -10.27 21.23 -7.50
N ASN A 506 -9.28 20.89 -8.33
CA ASN A 506 -7.92 20.56 -7.93
C ASN A 506 -7.80 19.36 -6.97
N HIS A 507 -8.89 18.63 -6.73
CA HIS A 507 -8.83 17.38 -5.98
C HIS A 507 -8.00 16.35 -6.74
N LEU A 508 -7.20 15.58 -6.00
CA LEU A 508 -6.41 14.51 -6.55
C LEU A 508 -7.23 13.23 -6.65
N SER A 509 -7.08 12.55 -7.76
CA SER A 509 -7.59 11.20 -8.00
C SER A 509 -6.48 10.29 -8.52
N CYS A 510 -6.71 8.99 -8.46
CA CYS A 510 -5.75 8.00 -8.88
C CYS A 510 -6.38 6.83 -9.63
N LEU A 511 -5.64 6.34 -10.63
CA LEU A 511 -5.82 5.02 -11.24
C LEU A 511 -4.69 4.11 -10.80
N SER A 512 -4.98 2.83 -10.61
CA SER A 512 -3.96 1.82 -10.31
C SER A 512 -3.67 0.97 -11.54
N TYR A 513 -2.47 0.39 -11.60
CA TYR A 513 -2.07 -0.57 -12.63
C TYR A 513 -1.31 -1.70 -11.95
N ASN A 514 -1.84 -2.91 -12.03
CA ASN A 514 -1.16 -4.09 -11.48
C ASN A 514 -0.06 -4.56 -12.43
N THR A 515 1.12 -4.84 -11.92
CA THR A 515 2.24 -5.39 -12.71
C THR A 515 2.54 -6.85 -12.42
N ALA A 516 1.94 -7.43 -11.37
CA ALA A 516 2.30 -8.75 -10.88
C ALA A 516 1.18 -9.79 -11.04
N GLU A 517 1.57 -10.98 -11.50
CA GLU A 517 0.68 -12.14 -11.60
C GLU A 517 0.14 -12.59 -10.24
N PHE A 518 0.91 -12.44 -9.15
CA PHE A 518 0.49 -12.87 -7.81
C PHE A 518 -0.61 -11.99 -7.20
N ASN A 519 -0.82 -10.79 -7.75
CA ASN A 519 -1.94 -9.93 -7.38
C ASN A 519 -3.18 -10.23 -8.20
N LYS A 520 -3.09 -11.09 -9.22
CA LYS A 520 -4.24 -11.45 -10.02
C LYS A 520 -5.24 -12.22 -9.15
N VAL A 521 -6.47 -11.74 -9.14
CA VAL A 521 -7.58 -12.44 -8.50
C VAL A 521 -8.82 -12.34 -9.37
N LYS A 522 -9.51 -13.47 -9.52
CA LYS A 522 -10.86 -13.52 -10.09
C LYS A 522 -11.85 -13.56 -8.96
N VAL A 523 -12.60 -12.48 -8.81
CA VAL A 523 -13.51 -12.36 -7.69
C VAL A 523 -14.77 -13.15 -8.01
N LYS A 524 -15.06 -14.19 -7.22
CA LYS A 524 -16.31 -14.95 -7.34
C LYS A 524 -17.49 -13.99 -7.17
N THR A 525 -18.50 -14.13 -8.01
CA THR A 525 -19.74 -13.37 -7.86
C THR A 525 -20.42 -13.76 -6.57
N SER A 526 -20.72 -12.78 -5.72
CA SER A 526 -21.42 -12.96 -4.46
C SER A 526 -22.41 -11.80 -4.24
N ALA A 527 -23.02 -11.74 -3.06
CA ALA A 527 -23.79 -10.55 -2.66
C ALA A 527 -22.90 -9.31 -2.48
N TYR A 528 -21.59 -9.51 -2.34
CA TYR A 528 -20.58 -8.53 -1.91
C TYR A 528 -19.62 -8.12 -3.02
N SER A 529 -19.64 -8.86 -4.13
CA SER A 529 -18.62 -8.81 -5.17
C SER A 529 -19.16 -9.21 -6.53
N GLY A 530 -18.65 -8.58 -7.57
CA GLY A 530 -19.08 -8.79 -8.95
C GLY A 530 -17.93 -9.17 -9.89
N PRO A 531 -18.25 -9.61 -11.13
CA PRO A 531 -17.26 -9.91 -12.16
C PRO A 531 -16.43 -8.68 -12.61
N TYR A 532 -16.74 -7.51 -12.04
CA TYR A 532 -16.01 -6.28 -12.27
C TYR A 532 -14.88 -6.06 -11.25
N ASP A 533 -14.84 -6.81 -10.14
CA ASP A 533 -13.83 -6.64 -9.09
C ASP A 533 -12.55 -7.46 -9.33
N ASP A 534 -12.47 -8.15 -10.47
CA ASP A 534 -11.28 -8.85 -10.94
C ASP A 534 -10.08 -7.91 -10.99
N TYR A 535 -8.99 -8.28 -10.31
CA TYR A 535 -7.72 -7.59 -10.45
C TYR A 535 -6.86 -8.33 -11.45
N THR A 536 -6.62 -7.68 -12.58
CA THR A 536 -5.92 -8.27 -13.72
C THR A 536 -4.50 -7.74 -13.81
N VAL A 537 -3.59 -8.55 -14.31
CA VAL A 537 -2.19 -8.18 -14.51
C VAL A 537 -2.02 -7.36 -15.79
N ASN A 538 -1.14 -6.36 -15.73
CA ASN A 538 -0.79 -5.50 -16.85
C ASN A 538 -1.94 -4.68 -17.44
N ALA A 539 -2.91 -4.31 -16.61
CA ALA A 539 -4.05 -3.48 -16.98
C ALA A 539 -4.26 -2.32 -16.00
N TRP A 540 -4.76 -1.21 -16.53
CA TRP A 540 -5.24 -0.10 -15.70
C TRP A 540 -6.55 -0.46 -15.03
N SER A 541 -6.76 0.05 -13.82
CA SER A 541 -8.04 -0.06 -13.13
C SER A 541 -9.17 0.58 -13.94
N ALA A 542 -10.33 -0.08 -13.94
CA ALA A 542 -11.49 0.41 -14.67
C ALA A 542 -12.21 1.58 -13.95
N SER A 543 -11.98 1.76 -12.64
CA SER A 543 -12.42 2.93 -11.87
C SER A 543 -11.24 3.71 -11.30
N SER A 544 -11.49 4.99 -11.02
CA SER A 544 -10.56 5.86 -10.27
C SER A 544 -11.11 6.13 -8.87
N PHE A 545 -10.21 6.46 -7.94
CA PHE A 545 -10.56 6.86 -6.58
C PHE A 545 -9.96 8.21 -6.23
N THR A 546 -10.67 8.98 -5.41
CA THR A 546 -10.17 10.25 -4.85
C THR A 546 -9.14 9.94 -3.77
N LEU A 547 -8.05 10.69 -3.73
CA LEU A 547 -7.10 10.61 -2.63
C LEU A 547 -7.68 11.34 -1.42
N ASN A 548 -7.95 10.61 -0.34
CA ASN A 548 -8.51 11.16 0.89
C ASN A 548 -7.52 11.02 2.04
N VAL A 549 -7.50 12.03 2.92
CA VAL A 549 -6.75 12.01 4.18
C VAL A 549 -7.52 11.23 5.23
N PHE A 550 -6.85 10.34 5.96
CA PHE A 550 -7.37 9.78 7.20
C PHE A 550 -6.97 10.70 8.35
N GLY A 551 -7.94 11.30 9.03
CA GLY A 551 -7.69 12.23 10.11
C GLY A 551 -8.79 12.27 11.16
N GLU A 552 -8.39 12.55 12.39
CA GLU A 552 -9.29 12.86 13.51
C GLU A 552 -9.92 14.28 13.31
N THR A 553 -10.88 14.50 12.38
CA THR A 553 -11.70 15.74 12.35
C THR A 553 -13.22 15.51 12.52
N PRO A 554 -13.87 15.98 13.61
CA PRO A 554 -15.27 15.65 13.93
C PRO A 554 -16.24 16.02 12.79
N PRO A 555 -17.28 15.21 12.51
CA PRO A 555 -18.21 15.51 11.43
C PRO A 555 -18.94 16.85 11.68
N ALA A 556 -19.14 17.61 10.59
CA ALA A 556 -20.12 18.68 10.58
C ALA A 556 -21.50 18.08 10.92
N ALA A 557 -22.28 18.80 11.72
CA ALA A 557 -23.44 18.31 12.49
C ALA A 557 -24.65 17.74 11.71
N SER A 558 -24.49 17.27 10.48
CA SER A 558 -25.57 16.68 9.70
C SER A 558 -25.03 15.81 8.56
N GLN A 559 -24.65 14.56 8.83
CA GLN A 559 -25.01 13.36 8.05
C GLN A 559 -24.24 12.12 8.53
N LEU A 560 -24.99 11.02 8.68
CA LEU A 560 -24.60 9.63 8.97
C LEU A 560 -24.17 9.31 10.42
N ILE A 561 -24.75 8.21 10.91
CA ILE A 561 -24.77 7.78 12.31
C ILE A 561 -23.71 6.69 12.45
N THR A 562 -22.47 7.07 12.74
CA THR A 562 -21.56 6.14 13.41
C THR A 562 -21.67 6.36 14.92
N PRO A 563 -21.48 5.31 15.74
CA PRO A 563 -21.59 5.42 17.18
C PRO A 563 -20.43 6.26 17.73
N GLU A 564 -20.74 7.53 18.03
CA GLU A 564 -20.00 8.46 18.89
C GLU A 564 -18.63 8.97 18.37
N GLN A 565 -18.69 10.00 17.52
CA GLN A 565 -17.71 11.09 17.36
C GLN A 565 -16.27 10.73 16.96
N GLU A 566 -15.99 9.51 16.51
CA GLU A 566 -14.85 9.33 15.60
C GLU A 566 -15.24 9.86 14.20
N PRO A 567 -14.43 10.74 13.63
CA PRO A 567 -14.50 11.11 12.23
C PRO A 567 -14.42 9.86 11.38
N GLU A 568 -15.43 9.58 10.59
CA GLU A 568 -15.19 8.67 9.48
C GLU A 568 -14.07 9.25 8.62
N PRO A 569 -13.21 8.42 8.05
CA PRO A 569 -12.26 8.85 7.06
C PRO A 569 -12.99 9.23 5.77
N THR A 570 -13.69 10.36 5.75
CA THR A 570 -14.33 10.87 4.53
C THR A 570 -14.36 12.40 4.48
N GLU A 571 -14.29 12.87 3.23
CA GLU A 571 -14.60 14.20 2.69
C GLU A 571 -13.47 15.20 2.44
N GLN A 572 -12.31 15.16 3.14
CA GLN A 572 -11.21 16.05 2.74
C GLN A 572 -10.32 15.40 1.68
N GLY A 573 -10.78 15.44 0.44
CA GLY A 573 -9.97 15.06 -0.71
C GLY A 573 -8.71 15.94 -0.78
N LEU A 574 -7.55 15.30 -0.94
CA LEU A 574 -6.28 16.01 -1.14
C LEU A 574 -6.40 16.91 -2.36
N VAL A 575 -5.92 18.14 -2.23
CA VAL A 575 -5.89 19.11 -3.32
C VAL A 575 -4.45 19.45 -3.68
N ALA A 576 -4.16 19.53 -4.98
CA ALA A 576 -2.87 19.99 -5.47
C ALA A 576 -3.07 21.07 -6.52
N ASN A 577 -2.40 22.20 -6.31
CA ASN A 577 -2.36 23.30 -7.26
C ASN A 577 -0.97 23.34 -7.92
N GLY A 578 -0.96 23.47 -9.24
CA GLY A 578 0.28 23.52 -10.03
C GLY A 578 1.08 22.21 -9.99
N GLN A 579 2.40 22.31 -10.09
CA GLN A 579 3.32 21.18 -10.12
C GLN A 579 3.45 20.51 -8.75
N PHE A 580 3.39 19.17 -8.76
CA PHE A 580 3.60 18.31 -7.61
C PHE A 580 4.58 17.16 -7.97
N ALA A 581 5.20 16.56 -6.96
CA ALA A 581 6.13 15.46 -7.11
C ALA A 581 5.71 14.25 -6.27
N LEU A 582 5.93 13.04 -6.80
CA LEU A 582 5.76 11.79 -6.07
C LEU A 582 7.00 10.92 -6.20
N GLN A 583 7.35 10.23 -5.12
CA GLN A 583 8.40 9.22 -5.11
C GLN A 583 8.20 8.27 -3.94
N THR A 584 8.65 7.04 -4.10
CA THR A 584 8.52 5.99 -3.08
C THR A 584 9.85 5.73 -2.38
N LEU A 585 9.80 5.62 -1.05
CA LEU A 585 10.91 5.17 -0.22
C LEU A 585 10.40 4.13 0.77
N ASP A 586 11.06 2.97 0.86
CA ASP A 586 10.74 1.90 1.82
C ASP A 586 9.25 1.53 1.92
N GLY A 587 8.58 1.40 0.77
CA GLY A 587 7.16 1.03 0.70
C GLY A 587 6.19 2.16 1.01
N VAL A 588 6.65 3.41 1.05
CA VAL A 588 5.84 4.60 1.30
C VAL A 588 5.97 5.58 0.15
N ILE A 589 4.86 5.90 -0.52
CA ILE A 589 4.78 7.02 -1.46
C ILE A 589 4.77 8.32 -0.66
N HIS A 590 5.62 9.26 -1.04
CA HIS A 590 5.60 10.65 -0.57
C HIS A 590 5.11 11.56 -1.69
N LEU A 591 4.00 12.27 -1.45
CA LEU A 591 3.43 13.28 -2.34
C LEU A 591 3.76 14.67 -1.80
N LEU A 592 4.43 15.49 -2.61
CA LEU A 592 4.72 16.89 -2.29
C LEU A 592 3.97 17.84 -3.22
N HIS A 593 3.20 18.77 -2.64
CA HIS A 593 2.30 19.64 -3.39
C HIS A 593 2.06 21.00 -2.69
N ASN A 594 1.56 21.98 -3.45
CA ASN A 594 0.95 23.19 -2.90
C ASN A 594 -0.58 23.04 -2.91
N ALA A 595 -1.28 23.81 -2.07
CA ALA A 595 -2.74 23.76 -1.97
C ALA A 595 -3.33 25.19 -1.94
N GLY A 596 -4.25 25.47 -2.86
CA GLY A 596 -4.78 26.82 -3.08
C GLY A 596 -3.68 27.83 -3.37
N ASP A 597 -3.81 29.05 -2.84
CA ASP A 597 -2.80 30.11 -2.96
C ASP A 597 -1.68 30.00 -1.92
N ASN A 598 -1.59 28.89 -1.16
CA ASN A 598 -0.57 28.72 -0.13
C ASN A 598 0.78 28.29 -0.73
N PRO A 599 1.83 29.13 -0.65
CA PRO A 599 3.13 28.82 -1.24
C PRO A 599 3.95 27.83 -0.38
N GLN A 600 3.48 27.49 0.83
CA GLN A 600 4.09 26.45 1.67
C GLN A 600 3.97 25.08 0.99
N LEU A 601 5.11 24.40 0.84
CA LEU A 601 5.12 23.02 0.35
C LEU A 601 4.55 22.08 1.42
N LEU A 602 3.64 21.21 1.01
CA LEU A 602 2.95 20.24 1.85
C LEU A 602 3.39 18.82 1.46
N SER A 603 3.34 17.91 2.41
CA SER A 603 3.68 16.49 2.29
C SER A 603 2.54 15.63 2.79
N SER A 604 2.21 14.58 2.05
CA SER A 604 1.30 13.51 2.47
C SER A 604 1.86 12.16 2.02
N THR A 605 1.55 11.07 2.72
CA THR A 605 2.06 9.73 2.42
C THR A 605 0.98 8.68 2.23
N PHE A 606 1.30 7.64 1.46
CA PHE A 606 0.46 6.46 1.24
C PHE A 606 1.30 5.20 1.11
N SER A 607 0.87 4.11 1.74
CA SER A 607 1.72 2.92 1.89
C SER A 607 0.98 1.57 1.86
N ILE A 608 -0.30 1.56 1.44
CA ILE A 608 -1.07 0.33 1.31
C ILE A 608 -0.88 -0.25 -0.09
N GLY A 609 -0.11 -1.35 -0.18
CA GLY A 609 0.08 -2.12 -1.42
C GLY A 609 -0.79 -3.38 -1.48
N GLY A 610 -0.92 -3.95 -2.67
CA GLY A 610 -1.55 -5.27 -2.89
C GLY A 610 -3.09 -5.30 -2.90
N THR A 611 -3.74 -4.14 -2.89
CA THR A 611 -5.21 -3.99 -2.87
C THR A 611 -5.80 -3.87 -4.28
N LEU A 612 -7.10 -4.16 -4.39
CA LEU A 612 -7.84 -4.19 -5.66
C LEU A 612 -8.30 -2.78 -6.07
N THR A 613 -8.72 -2.63 -7.32
CA THR A 613 -9.57 -1.50 -7.71
C THR A 613 -10.76 -2.07 -8.43
N PRO A 614 -11.99 -1.76 -7.98
CA PRO A 614 -13.17 -2.40 -8.50
C PRO A 614 -13.45 -1.88 -9.91
N GLY A 615 -14.07 -2.69 -10.74
CA GLY A 615 -14.43 -2.31 -12.10
C GLY A 615 -15.63 -1.38 -12.16
N LEU A 616 -16.35 -1.22 -11.04
CA LEU A 616 -17.40 -0.23 -10.82
C LEU A 616 -16.96 0.78 -9.76
N PRO A 617 -17.44 2.04 -9.79
CA PRO A 617 -17.24 3.00 -8.71
C PRO A 617 -17.61 2.44 -7.34
N VAL A 618 -16.83 2.76 -6.29
CA VAL A 618 -17.20 2.40 -4.91
C VAL A 618 -18.30 3.33 -4.36
N SER A 619 -19.28 2.79 -3.63
CA SER A 619 -20.26 3.58 -2.86
C SER A 619 -20.82 2.78 -1.69
N TYR A 620 -20.52 3.21 -0.46
CA TYR A 620 -21.10 2.67 0.78
C TYR A 620 -22.59 3.03 1.01
N GLN A 621 -23.31 3.30 -0.07
CA GLN A 621 -24.75 3.57 -0.08
C GLN A 621 -25.36 2.97 -1.35
N PRO A 622 -25.27 1.65 -1.56
CA PRO A 622 -25.73 1.00 -2.80
C PRO A 622 -27.23 1.24 -3.07
N ASP A 623 -28.02 1.42 -2.02
CA ASP A 623 -29.47 1.68 -2.09
C ASP A 623 -29.85 3.16 -2.30
N ALA A 624 -28.89 4.09 -2.36
CA ALA A 624 -29.22 5.48 -2.68
C ALA A 624 -29.71 5.57 -4.14
N PRO A 625 -30.82 6.29 -4.44
CA PRO A 625 -31.33 6.39 -5.81
C PRO A 625 -30.23 6.80 -6.81
N GLY A 626 -29.99 5.99 -7.84
CA GLY A 626 -28.93 6.21 -8.83
C GLY A 626 -27.54 5.67 -8.45
N LYS A 627 -27.45 4.81 -7.42
CA LYS A 627 -26.21 4.10 -7.02
C LYS A 627 -26.26 2.59 -7.30
N GLU A 628 -27.23 2.12 -8.09
CA GLU A 628 -27.39 0.68 -8.41
C GLU A 628 -26.25 0.05 -9.25
N ASN A 629 -25.22 0.83 -9.61
CA ASN A 629 -24.09 0.44 -10.47
C ASN A 629 -22.73 0.62 -9.77
N THR A 630 -22.68 0.60 -8.44
CA THR A 630 -21.46 0.76 -7.64
C THR A 630 -21.03 -0.56 -6.98
N SER A 631 -19.74 -0.70 -6.67
CA SER A 631 -19.19 -1.73 -5.78
C SER A 631 -19.17 -1.21 -4.34
N ASP A 632 -19.16 -2.09 -3.35
CA ASP A 632 -19.12 -1.69 -1.93
C ASP A 632 -17.70 -1.50 -1.38
N GLY A 633 -16.67 -1.62 -2.24
CA GLY A 633 -15.29 -1.26 -1.88
C GLY A 633 -14.38 -2.43 -1.54
N TYR A 634 -14.91 -3.65 -1.48
CA TYR A 634 -14.25 -4.95 -1.34
C TYR A 634 -12.72 -4.99 -1.51
N GLY A 635 -11.96 -4.73 -0.43
CA GLY A 635 -10.48 -4.87 -0.45
C GLY A 635 -9.75 -3.85 -1.32
N THR A 636 -10.36 -2.68 -1.52
CA THR A 636 -9.91 -1.73 -2.56
C THR A 636 -9.03 -0.62 -2.03
N LEU A 637 -8.20 -0.06 -2.92
CA LEU A 637 -7.40 1.14 -2.66
C LEU A 637 -8.24 2.36 -2.25
N PHE A 638 -9.55 2.39 -2.54
CA PHE A 638 -10.44 3.48 -2.15
C PHE A 638 -10.67 3.50 -0.63
N GLU A 639 -10.62 2.34 0.01
CA GLU A 639 -10.80 2.17 1.46
C GLU A 639 -9.55 2.61 2.22
N ALA A 640 -8.37 2.47 1.62
CA ALA A 640 -7.12 2.91 2.19
C ALA A 640 -6.98 4.44 2.08
N GLY A 641 -6.35 5.08 3.06
CA GLY A 641 -6.07 6.50 2.87
C GLY A 641 -4.78 7.04 3.40
N TRP A 642 -4.61 8.30 3.03
CA TRP A 642 -3.37 9.03 3.07
C TRP A 642 -3.14 9.58 4.47
N SER A 643 -1.87 9.79 4.80
CA SER A 643 -1.52 10.48 6.04
C SER A 643 -2.12 11.88 6.08
N GLN A 644 -2.15 12.45 7.28
CA GLN A 644 -2.38 13.88 7.42
C GLN A 644 -1.36 14.70 6.61
N VAL A 645 -1.82 15.87 6.16
CA VAL A 645 -1.03 16.82 5.38
C VAL A 645 -0.11 17.59 6.32
N GLU A 646 1.20 17.49 6.12
CA GLU A 646 2.20 18.16 6.93
C GLU A 646 3.02 19.17 6.12
N PRO A 647 3.38 20.34 6.68
CA PRO A 647 4.25 21.28 5.98
C PRO A 647 5.70 20.77 5.93
N VAL A 648 6.31 20.82 4.75
CA VAL A 648 7.77 20.65 4.61
C VAL A 648 8.44 21.95 5.04
N ARG A 649 8.95 21.97 6.27
CA ARG A 649 9.48 23.18 6.90
C ARG A 649 10.53 23.86 6.01
N HIS A 650 10.51 25.19 6.01
CA HIS A 650 11.47 26.05 5.30
C HIS A 650 11.40 25.98 3.76
N ILE A 651 10.40 25.33 3.17
CA ILE A 651 10.21 25.28 1.72
C ILE A 651 8.97 26.08 1.30
N ILE A 652 9.22 27.23 0.67
CA ILE A 652 8.21 28.10 0.07
C ILE A 652 8.49 28.20 -1.44
N ARG A 653 7.49 27.91 -2.27
CA ARG A 653 7.61 27.92 -3.74
C ARG A 653 6.33 28.38 -4.42
N ASP A 654 6.48 28.86 -5.65
CA ASP A 654 5.34 29.12 -6.52
C ASP A 654 4.79 27.78 -7.03
N GLN A 655 3.46 27.62 -7.05
CA GLN A 655 2.81 26.36 -7.40
C GLN A 655 3.22 25.83 -8.79
N ASP A 656 3.43 26.72 -9.76
CA ASP A 656 3.75 26.38 -11.15
C ASP A 656 5.26 26.22 -11.41
N SER A 657 6.10 26.48 -10.41
CA SER A 657 7.54 26.29 -10.51
C SER A 657 7.91 24.81 -10.67
N PRO A 658 9.01 24.44 -11.34
CA PRO A 658 9.37 23.02 -11.44
C PRO A 658 9.72 22.38 -10.08
N ILE A 659 9.32 21.12 -9.90
CA ILE A 659 9.61 20.28 -8.73
C ILE A 659 9.79 18.83 -9.20
N ALA A 660 10.78 18.12 -8.67
CA ALA A 660 11.08 16.73 -9.01
C ALA A 660 11.67 16.01 -7.81
N MET A 661 11.47 14.69 -7.74
CA MET A 661 11.93 13.88 -6.63
C MET A 661 12.48 12.53 -7.10
N ALA A 662 13.68 12.20 -6.63
CA ALA A 662 14.34 10.93 -6.93
C ALA A 662 14.61 10.15 -5.64
N ASN A 663 14.46 8.83 -5.68
CA ASN A 663 14.99 7.96 -4.63
C ASN A 663 16.47 7.67 -4.96
N PHE A 664 17.38 8.10 -4.10
CA PHE A 664 18.81 7.94 -4.28
C PHE A 664 19.52 7.74 -2.94
N ASN A 665 20.30 6.65 -2.82
CA ASN A 665 21.01 6.25 -1.60
C ASN A 665 20.10 6.16 -0.36
N ASP A 666 18.98 5.43 -0.49
CA ASP A 666 18.00 5.23 0.59
C ASP A 666 17.42 6.54 1.16
N GLN A 667 17.40 7.58 0.33
CA GLN A 667 16.85 8.89 0.63
C GLN A 667 16.05 9.43 -0.54
N LEU A 668 15.05 10.23 -0.22
CA LEU A 668 14.38 11.09 -1.19
C LEU A 668 15.20 12.35 -1.41
N TRP A 669 15.55 12.63 -2.65
CA TRP A 669 16.18 13.86 -3.09
C TRP A 669 15.15 14.72 -3.81
N LEU A 670 14.73 15.78 -3.14
CA LEU A 670 13.79 16.76 -3.66
C LEU A 670 14.55 17.91 -4.30
N PHE A 671 14.24 18.20 -5.57
CA PHE A 671 14.67 19.38 -6.29
C PHE A 671 13.49 20.32 -6.48
N TYR A 672 13.68 21.59 -6.16
CA TYR A 672 12.61 22.59 -6.32
C TYR A 672 13.15 23.98 -6.58
N GLN A 673 12.39 24.79 -7.34
CA GLN A 673 12.65 26.21 -7.49
C GLN A 673 11.90 26.98 -6.39
N GLY A 674 12.63 27.64 -5.49
CA GLY A 674 12.01 28.44 -4.42
C GLY A 674 11.38 29.73 -4.95
N GLN A 675 10.40 30.25 -4.21
CA GLN A 675 9.66 31.46 -4.59
C GLN A 675 10.60 32.66 -4.74
N GLY A 676 10.56 33.31 -5.90
CA GLY A 676 11.40 34.48 -6.21
C GLY A 676 12.91 34.21 -6.28
N GLN A 677 13.34 32.95 -6.26
CA GLN A 677 14.74 32.58 -6.34
C GLN A 677 15.18 32.33 -7.79
N GLU A 678 16.48 32.51 -8.04
CA GLU A 678 17.12 32.27 -9.35
C GLU A 678 17.99 30.98 -9.35
N SER A 679 17.97 30.24 -8.24
CA SER A 679 18.66 28.97 -8.06
C SER A 679 17.68 27.86 -7.70
N ILE A 680 18.00 26.63 -8.10
CA ILE A 680 17.27 25.42 -7.67
C ILE A 680 17.84 24.99 -6.31
N ASN A 681 16.98 24.56 -5.40
CA ASN A 681 17.38 24.03 -4.11
C ASN A 681 17.24 22.51 -4.08
N ILE A 682 17.95 21.91 -3.13
CA ILE A 682 17.85 20.49 -2.78
C ILE A 682 17.42 20.36 -1.33
N CYS A 683 16.51 19.41 -1.09
CA CYS A 683 16.16 18.92 0.23
C CYS A 683 16.25 17.39 0.23
N ARG A 684 16.77 16.80 1.31
CA ARG A 684 16.88 15.33 1.45
C ARG A 684 15.93 14.84 2.52
N GLY A 685 15.23 13.75 2.27
CA GLY A 685 14.34 13.11 3.24
C GLY A 685 14.68 11.64 3.41
N GLY A 686 14.60 11.11 4.62
CA GLY A 686 14.90 9.71 4.88
C GLY A 686 14.43 9.25 6.25
N TYR A 687 14.46 7.94 6.47
CA TYR A 687 14.14 7.32 7.75
C TYR A 687 15.38 7.27 8.65
N HIS A 688 15.37 8.09 9.70
CA HIS A 688 16.50 8.28 10.63
C HIS A 688 16.16 7.79 12.02
N HIS A 689 17.18 7.41 12.80
CA HIS A 689 16.99 7.12 14.22
C HIS A 689 16.65 8.40 14.98
N LYS A 690 15.65 8.37 15.89
CA LYS A 690 15.22 9.55 16.68
C LYS A 690 16.35 10.31 17.40
N ALA A 691 17.48 9.66 17.71
CA ALA A 691 18.64 10.32 18.34
C ALA A 691 19.40 11.26 17.39
N GLU A 692 19.31 11.07 16.07
CA GLU A 692 19.97 11.91 15.06
C GLU A 692 19.17 13.19 14.75
N GLN A 693 17.88 13.23 15.12
CA GLN A 693 16.98 14.37 14.89
C GLN A 693 17.13 15.50 15.92
N ALA A 694 17.85 15.29 17.03
CA ALA A 694 18.03 16.31 18.07
C ALA A 694 19.14 17.33 17.76
N ASP A 695 20.01 17.02 16.78
CA ASP A 695 21.14 17.87 16.34
C ASP A 695 20.91 18.52 14.96
N THR A 696 19.70 18.40 14.39
CA THR A 696 19.25 19.01 13.13
C THR A 696 18.01 19.85 13.34
#